data_AF-A0A7C5C646-F1
#
_entry.id   AF-A0A7C5C646-F1
#
_cell.length_a   1.000
_cell.length_b   1.000
_cell.length_c   1.000
_cell.angle_alpha   90.00
_cell.angle_beta   90.00
_cell.angle_gamma   90.00
#
_symmetry.space_group_name_H-M   'P 1'
#
loop_
_entity.id
_entity.type
_entity.pdbx_description
1 polymer ?
#
loop_
_entity_poly.entity_id
_entity_poly.type
_entity_poly.pdbx_seq_one_letter_code
_entity_poly.pdbx_strand_id
1 'polypeptide(L)'
;MLTADFSLNERLDRLETDLQTTPPRFVKIAALPFAIFHYAPREEWNLRRELNLLAIRLRNQGRRVHFVSLGRLFWEAIERCEGIDTLVDLERWDGFEAVQRQIFAYLTEAHWAPLPGLVAEAVEQAGAQEPRRDIVFLYRAGAFAPAMYSMSRLLNELQGQVKTPLVLFYPGNREGTFGLRYMDLPGREALGNYRVQITNMEPPMTGLDRNQRDALHAFALEARQMLLEEIGSLLEGDYGLHPDGTLESQERLPNLAQDPYMAETYRQLEAYLAAEQAKEHRPAEAVSQLIKETAFTWLNRLVAFKMLETRGLLRETVGRGLDSSGFKFYLAENDHAYALYQQGQRDQAYRAFLLWQCGQVAQELNVLFDPNSLPSRLMPRPRALRDLLALLNAPDLAPAWQAEEAVGWVYQYFSEEEREVWGQRKDKVPKEIIPVKTQLFTPEWVIRFLVHNTLGRLWLQMHPDSRLRERLDYFVPPVEPLPPRPVKPVQDITLLDPACGTMHFGLTAFDLFHAMYQEEMERVGEPGWPERPSVEREEDIPAAILAHNLHGIDIDLRAVQLAALALYLKAKSYNPAAEIRQTNLAVAGVRPLDGPRLRAFLSRFQQDRPLLERVLTALWHRLEDAEWLGSLLRVEKTLRELIAVEQRHFLPLFAGLTGEYEQEAVEEEYWALLEAKVFQALDEFVRQTAADDPTQTFFAGEAVRGLRLAHLLLDRYDVVVTNPP
;
A
#
# COMPACT_ATOMS: atom_id res chain seq x y z
N MET A 1 20.50 -11.86 4.37
CA MET A 1 21.84 -11.27 4.59
C MET A 1 21.86 -9.90 3.90
N LEU A 2 22.31 -8.87 4.62
CA LEU A 2 22.66 -7.50 4.16
C LEU A 2 21.51 -6.56 3.72
N THR A 3 20.81 -5.97 4.70
CA THR A 3 20.51 -4.53 4.61
C THR A 3 21.85 -3.80 4.69
N ALA A 4 22.18 -2.94 3.74
CA ALA A 4 23.43 -2.17 3.78
C ALA A 4 23.44 -1.29 5.04
N ASP A 5 24.23 -1.65 6.05
CA ASP A 5 24.47 -0.78 7.21
C ASP A 5 25.17 0.49 6.71
N PHE A 6 24.50 1.63 6.77
CA PHE A 6 25.13 2.93 6.49
C PHE A 6 26.38 3.09 7.35
N SER A 7 27.44 3.56 6.71
CA SER A 7 28.66 3.94 7.41
C SER A 7 28.35 4.99 8.50
N LEU A 8 29.20 5.04 9.53
CA LEU A 8 29.08 6.05 10.59
C LEU A 8 28.96 7.48 10.04
N ASN A 9 29.70 7.79 8.97
CA ASN A 9 29.70 9.11 8.34
C ASN A 9 28.36 9.42 7.68
N GLU A 10 27.81 8.49 6.90
CA GLU A 10 26.49 8.67 6.27
C GLU A 10 25.38 8.85 7.31
N ARG A 11 25.46 8.13 8.44
CA ARG A 11 24.52 8.32 9.55
C ARG A 11 24.69 9.70 10.20
N LEU A 12 25.91 10.19 10.36
CA LEU A 12 26.18 11.53 10.90
C LEU A 12 25.74 12.66 9.95
N ASP A 13 25.84 12.47 8.63
CA ASP A 13 25.38 13.45 7.64
C ASP A 13 23.84 13.60 7.69
N ARG A 14 23.12 12.51 7.95
CA ARG A 14 21.67 12.55 8.21
C ARG A 14 21.35 13.30 9.51
N LEU A 15 22.07 13.00 10.59
CA LEU A 15 21.93 13.73 11.84
C LEU A 15 22.19 15.23 11.64
N GLU A 16 23.18 15.59 10.83
CA GLU A 16 23.47 16.98 10.48
C GLU A 16 22.27 17.68 9.83
N THR A 17 21.62 17.01 8.87
CA THR A 17 20.43 17.52 8.18
C THR A 17 19.28 17.78 9.16
N ASP A 18 19.07 16.89 10.13
CA ASP A 18 18.04 17.07 11.16
C ASP A 18 18.37 18.20 12.14
N LEU A 19 19.66 18.39 12.46
CA LEU A 19 20.14 19.45 13.35
C LEU A 19 20.18 20.83 12.67
N GLN A 20 20.11 20.89 11.35
CA GLN A 20 20.08 22.13 10.57
C GLN A 20 18.74 22.86 10.62
N THR A 21 17.63 22.24 11.04
CA THR A 21 16.33 22.91 11.13
C THR A 21 16.15 23.68 12.44
N THR A 22 15.30 24.72 12.46
CA THR A 22 14.98 25.50 13.68
C THR A 22 13.49 25.39 14.03
N PRO A 23 13.11 24.64 15.10
CA PRO A 23 13.95 23.76 15.91
C PRO A 23 14.42 22.52 15.12
N PRO A 24 15.42 21.75 15.63
CA PRO A 24 15.84 20.50 15.00
C PRO A 24 14.67 19.54 14.75
N ARG A 25 14.71 18.77 13.66
CA ARG A 25 13.55 18.04 13.13
C ARG A 25 12.96 17.04 14.12
N PHE A 26 13.80 16.50 15.00
CA PHE A 26 13.38 15.56 16.05
C PHE A 26 12.62 16.19 17.21
N VAL A 27 12.64 17.53 17.34
CA VAL A 27 11.95 18.24 18.42
C VAL A 27 10.47 18.37 18.06
N LYS A 28 9.68 17.36 18.46
CA LYS A 28 8.22 17.35 18.26
C LYS A 28 7.46 18.09 19.37
N ILE A 29 7.95 18.01 20.60
CA ILE A 29 7.36 18.63 21.80
C ILE A 29 8.47 19.31 22.60
N ALA A 30 8.24 20.55 23.02
CA ALA A 30 9.27 21.36 23.72
C ALA A 30 9.74 20.77 25.07
N ALA A 31 8.92 19.90 25.71
CA ALA A 31 9.26 19.23 26.96
C ALA A 31 10.20 18.02 26.79
N LEU A 32 10.36 17.52 25.56
CA LEU A 32 11.20 16.37 25.21
C LEU A 32 12.03 16.69 23.95
N PRO A 33 12.96 17.66 24.01
CA PRO A 33 13.78 18.05 22.86
C PRO A 33 14.98 17.09 22.69
N PHE A 34 14.77 15.78 22.83
CA PHE A 34 15.85 14.79 22.91
C PHE A 34 15.84 13.84 21.72
N ALA A 35 17.03 13.42 21.32
CA ALA A 35 17.24 12.40 20.30
C ALA A 35 18.32 11.40 20.73
N ILE A 36 18.29 10.19 20.19
CA ILE A 36 19.33 9.19 20.36
C ILE A 36 20.00 8.93 19.01
N PHE A 37 21.33 9.01 18.98
CA PHE A 37 22.13 8.54 17.86
C PHE A 37 22.90 7.29 18.31
N HIS A 38 22.56 6.12 17.78
CA HIS A 38 23.23 4.88 18.18
C HIS A 38 24.48 4.58 17.32
N TYR A 39 25.48 3.91 17.85
CA TYR A 39 26.67 3.50 17.09
C TYR A 39 27.21 2.20 17.65
N ALA A 40 27.88 1.40 16.81
CA ALA A 40 28.47 0.17 17.30
C ALA A 40 29.56 0.53 18.33
N PRO A 41 29.68 -0.13 19.49
CA PRO A 41 30.63 0.25 20.55
C PRO A 41 32.09 0.37 20.06
N ARG A 42 32.48 -0.45 19.08
CA ARG A 42 33.78 -0.40 18.40
C ARG A 42 34.06 0.91 17.65
N GLU A 43 33.03 1.67 17.30
CA GLU A 43 33.11 2.93 16.57
C GLU A 43 33.36 4.15 17.47
N GLU A 44 33.38 3.99 18.80
CA GLU A 44 33.46 5.09 19.77
C GLU A 44 34.60 6.10 19.48
N TRP A 45 35.78 5.60 19.15
CA TRP A 45 36.94 6.46 18.85
C TRP A 45 36.76 7.24 17.55
N ASN A 46 36.18 6.59 16.53
CA ASN A 46 35.89 7.23 15.26
C ASN A 46 34.81 8.30 15.43
N LEU A 47 33.70 7.94 16.10
CA LEU A 47 32.62 8.85 16.42
C LEU A 47 33.13 10.12 17.10
N ARG A 48 33.97 10.01 18.13
CA ARG A 48 34.52 11.20 18.83
C ARG A 48 35.24 12.16 17.90
N ARG A 49 35.98 11.64 16.91
CA ARG A 49 36.65 12.49 15.92
C ARG A 49 35.61 13.16 15.01
N GLU A 50 34.66 12.39 14.50
CA GLU A 50 33.64 12.89 13.58
C GLU A 50 32.66 13.87 14.24
N LEU A 51 32.35 13.74 15.53
CA LEU A 51 31.51 14.70 16.26
C LEU A 51 32.14 16.10 16.33
N ASN A 52 33.46 16.19 16.43
CA ASN A 52 34.15 17.48 16.39
C ASN A 52 34.00 18.13 15.00
N LEU A 53 34.10 17.34 13.93
CA LEU A 53 33.91 17.82 12.56
C LEU A 53 32.45 18.25 12.33
N LEU A 54 31.48 17.45 12.76
CA LEU A 54 30.06 17.78 12.72
C LEU A 54 29.76 19.08 13.47
N ALA A 55 30.32 19.26 14.67
CA ALA A 55 30.15 20.48 15.44
C ALA A 55 30.71 21.72 14.73
N ILE A 56 31.83 21.60 14.02
CA ILE A 56 32.40 22.69 13.20
C ILE A 56 31.43 23.04 12.05
N ARG A 57 30.91 22.03 11.34
CA ARG A 57 29.97 22.25 10.22
C ARG A 57 28.68 22.93 10.67
N LEU A 58 28.09 22.48 11.78
CA LEU A 58 26.91 23.10 12.38
C LEU A 58 27.19 24.55 12.84
N ARG A 59 28.39 24.83 13.39
CA ARG A 59 28.79 26.19 13.78
C ARG A 59 28.89 27.13 12.58
N ASN A 60 29.42 26.65 11.46
CA ASN A 60 29.48 27.43 10.21
C ASN A 60 28.09 27.78 9.68
N GLN A 61 27.07 27.00 10.04
CA GLN A 61 25.66 27.23 9.70
C GLN A 61 24.91 28.04 10.76
N GLY A 62 25.61 28.63 11.74
CA GLY A 62 25.04 29.53 12.73
C GLY A 62 24.47 28.86 13.99
N ARG A 63 24.66 27.54 14.15
CA ARG A 63 24.34 26.80 15.39
C ARG A 63 25.45 26.93 16.43
N ARG A 64 25.13 26.70 17.69
CA ARG A 64 26.06 26.62 18.81
C ARG A 64 26.01 25.21 19.39
N VAL A 65 27.08 24.43 19.19
CA VAL A 65 27.15 23.04 19.65
C VAL A 65 27.98 22.95 20.93
N HIS A 66 27.37 22.36 21.96
CA HIS A 66 27.89 22.21 23.32
C HIS A 66 28.10 20.73 23.65
N PHE A 67 29.26 20.37 24.21
CA PHE A 67 29.59 18.98 24.52
C PHE A 67 29.47 18.71 26.02
N VAL A 68 28.63 17.74 26.40
CA VAL A 68 28.47 17.27 27.77
C VAL A 68 28.93 15.81 27.86
N SER A 69 29.94 15.56 28.69
CA SER A 69 30.58 14.24 28.78
C SER A 69 29.99 13.43 29.93
N LEU A 70 29.19 12.43 29.60
CA LEU A 70 28.60 11.52 30.59
C LEU A 70 29.64 10.78 31.42
N GLY A 71 30.73 10.33 30.80
CA GLY A 71 31.82 9.69 31.54
C GLY A 71 32.55 10.63 32.51
N ARG A 72 32.48 11.96 32.32
CA ARG A 72 33.05 12.91 33.30
C ARG A 72 32.08 13.04 34.47
N LEU A 73 30.79 13.21 34.17
CA LEU A 73 29.73 13.30 35.17
C LEU A 73 29.61 12.03 36.02
N PHE A 74 29.90 10.86 35.46
CA PHE A 74 29.99 9.61 36.21
C PHE A 74 31.01 9.68 37.36
N TRP A 75 32.24 10.08 37.07
CA TRP A 75 33.28 10.21 38.09
C TRP A 75 32.99 11.37 39.05
N GLU A 76 32.45 12.47 38.54
CA GLU A 76 32.02 13.58 39.38
C GLU A 76 30.93 13.19 40.37
N ALA A 77 29.97 12.36 39.96
CA ALA A 77 28.95 11.82 40.87
C ALA A 77 29.58 10.99 41.99
N ILE A 78 30.56 10.14 41.66
CA ILE A 78 31.28 9.32 42.65
C ILE A 78 32.05 10.20 43.64
N GLU A 79 32.78 11.21 43.16
CA GLU A 79 33.54 12.14 43.99
C GLU A 79 32.65 13.03 44.87
N ARG A 80 31.46 13.43 44.38
CA ARG A 80 30.47 14.18 45.17
C ARG A 80 29.78 13.33 46.24
N CYS A 81 29.86 12.00 46.14
CA CYS A 81 29.34 11.06 47.12
C CYS A 81 30.47 10.65 48.08
N GLU A 82 30.84 9.37 48.10
CA GLU A 82 31.77 8.79 49.07
C GLU A 82 33.17 8.54 48.48
N GLY A 83 33.40 8.91 47.22
CA GLY A 83 34.69 8.77 46.54
C GLY A 83 35.01 7.34 46.10
N ILE A 84 36.08 7.22 45.30
CA ILE A 84 36.49 5.95 44.69
C ILE A 84 37.04 4.94 45.71
N ASP A 85 37.70 5.41 46.77
CA ASP A 85 38.31 4.53 47.79
C ASP A 85 37.25 3.66 48.48
N THR A 86 36.08 4.24 48.77
CA THR A 86 34.93 3.54 49.35
C THR A 86 34.42 2.43 48.43
N LEU A 87 34.38 2.66 47.12
CA LEU A 87 33.97 1.67 46.13
C LEU A 87 35.01 0.55 45.99
N VAL A 88 36.30 0.86 46.08
CA VAL A 88 37.39 -0.12 46.06
C VAL A 88 37.30 -1.04 47.28
N ASP A 89 37.06 -0.48 48.46
CA ASP A 89 36.86 -1.26 49.68
C ASP A 89 35.61 -2.13 49.58
N LEU A 90 34.49 -1.59 49.08
CA LEU A 90 33.25 -2.33 48.85
C LEU A 90 33.45 -3.48 47.86
N GLU A 91 34.18 -3.28 46.77
CA GLU A 91 34.48 -4.35 45.81
C GLU A 91 35.29 -5.46 46.46
N ARG A 92 36.24 -5.09 47.31
CA ARG A 92 37.16 -6.02 47.98
C ARG A 92 36.44 -6.95 48.95
N TRP A 93 35.40 -6.45 49.63
CA TRP A 93 34.66 -7.21 50.64
C TRP A 93 33.40 -7.87 50.11
N ASP A 94 32.62 -7.16 49.28
CA ASP A 94 31.26 -7.54 48.87
C ASP A 94 31.11 -7.81 47.37
N GLY A 95 32.19 -7.60 46.61
CA GLY A 95 32.28 -7.91 45.19
C GLY A 95 31.68 -6.88 44.24
N PHE A 96 31.88 -7.10 42.95
CA PHE A 96 31.53 -6.16 41.88
C PHE A 96 30.03 -5.81 41.81
N GLU A 97 29.15 -6.76 42.10
CA GLU A 97 27.70 -6.48 42.06
C GLU A 97 27.26 -5.52 43.15
N ALA A 98 27.91 -5.54 44.33
CA ALA A 98 27.63 -4.60 45.41
C ALA A 98 28.05 -3.18 45.00
N VAL A 99 29.22 -3.04 44.38
CA VAL A 99 29.68 -1.78 43.78
C VAL A 99 28.71 -1.27 42.72
N GLN A 100 28.22 -2.14 41.84
CA GLN A 100 27.27 -1.74 40.81
C GLN A 100 25.94 -1.23 41.39
N ARG A 101 25.42 -1.87 42.44
CA ARG A 101 24.23 -1.39 43.16
C ARG A 101 24.48 -0.05 43.85
N GLN A 102 25.65 0.12 44.46
CA GLN A 102 26.01 1.36 45.14
C GLN A 102 26.14 2.53 44.16
N ILE A 103 26.81 2.32 43.03
CA ILE A 103 26.93 3.33 41.97
C ILE A 103 25.56 3.68 41.40
N PHE A 104 24.68 2.69 41.18
CA PHE A 104 23.31 2.95 40.75
C PHE A 104 22.56 3.83 41.76
N ALA A 105 22.69 3.57 43.06
CA ALA A 105 22.11 4.39 44.13
C ALA A 105 22.62 5.84 44.09
N TYR A 106 23.94 6.05 43.98
CA TYR A 106 24.54 7.39 43.85
C TYR A 106 23.95 8.19 42.69
N LEU A 107 23.68 7.52 41.56
CA LEU A 107 23.22 8.16 40.33
C LEU A 107 21.69 8.35 40.28
N THR A 108 20.92 7.74 41.19
CA THR A 108 19.44 7.74 41.14
C THR A 108 18.76 8.38 42.34
N GLU A 109 19.31 8.27 43.54
CA GLU A 109 18.62 8.68 44.75
C GLU A 109 18.85 10.17 45.07
N ALA A 110 17.79 10.85 45.50
CA ALA A 110 17.78 12.31 45.61
C ALA A 110 18.71 12.89 46.70
N HIS A 111 19.13 12.08 47.68
CA HIS A 111 20.04 12.53 48.75
C HIS A 111 21.53 12.44 48.34
N TRP A 112 21.83 11.85 47.18
CA TRP A 112 23.15 11.80 46.56
C TRP A 112 23.25 12.86 45.45
N ALA A 113 24.10 12.61 44.45
CA ALA A 113 24.28 13.42 43.26
C ALA A 113 23.64 12.75 42.02
N PRO A 114 22.29 12.78 41.88
CA PRO A 114 21.61 12.07 40.81
C PRO A 114 22.00 12.59 39.43
N LEU A 115 22.19 11.66 38.48
CA LEU A 115 22.75 11.95 37.16
C LEU A 115 21.94 12.98 36.34
N PRO A 116 20.59 12.98 36.31
CA PRO A 116 19.84 13.98 35.56
C PRO A 116 20.11 15.41 36.03
N GLY A 117 20.27 15.61 37.35
CA GLY A 117 20.60 16.91 37.93
C GLY A 117 21.98 17.38 37.51
N LEU A 118 22.97 16.49 37.53
CA LEU A 118 24.33 16.78 37.05
C LEU A 118 24.37 17.09 35.54
N VAL A 119 23.56 16.41 34.73
CA VAL A 119 23.44 16.70 33.30
C VAL A 119 22.79 18.07 33.08
N ALA A 120 21.72 18.40 33.80
CA ALA A 120 21.07 19.71 33.71
C ALA A 120 22.02 20.85 34.14
N GLU A 121 22.74 20.67 35.25
CA GLU A 121 23.77 21.60 35.75
C GLU A 121 24.88 21.80 34.69
N ALA A 122 25.38 20.71 34.10
CA ALA A 122 26.43 20.77 33.08
C ALA A 122 25.97 21.44 31.77
N VAL A 123 24.71 21.23 31.36
CA VAL A 123 24.11 21.91 30.20
C VAL A 123 24.00 23.41 30.44
N GLU A 124 23.59 23.81 31.65
CA GLU A 124 23.51 25.21 32.04
C GLU A 124 24.89 25.87 32.09
N GLN A 125 25.88 25.22 32.72
CA GLN A 125 27.26 25.69 32.80
C GLN A 125 27.92 25.82 31.41
N ALA A 126 27.53 24.99 30.45
CA ALA A 126 27.99 25.09 29.06
C ALA A 126 27.42 26.33 28.33
N GLY A 127 26.42 27.03 28.91
CA GLY A 127 25.81 28.21 28.32
C GLY A 127 24.75 27.90 27.26
N ALA A 128 24.19 26.69 27.26
CA ALA A 128 23.22 26.21 26.27
C ALA A 128 21.78 26.66 26.61
N GLN A 129 21.52 27.98 26.59
CA GLN A 129 20.29 28.61 27.09
C GLN A 129 19.30 29.06 26.01
N GLU A 130 19.67 29.00 24.72
CA GLU A 130 18.85 29.45 23.59
C GLU A 130 18.44 28.26 22.70
N PRO A 131 17.27 27.61 22.94
CA PRO A 131 16.86 26.36 22.29
C PRO A 131 16.75 26.42 20.75
N ARG A 132 16.71 27.62 20.16
CA ARG A 132 16.68 27.81 18.71
C ARG A 132 18.08 27.78 18.08
N ARG A 133 19.14 28.00 18.84
CA ARG A 133 20.52 28.10 18.34
C ARG A 133 21.46 27.09 18.97
N ASP A 134 21.21 26.73 20.23
CA ASP A 134 22.03 25.80 21.00
C ASP A 134 21.62 24.34 20.75
N ILE A 135 22.62 23.47 20.65
CA ILE A 135 22.48 22.03 20.50
C ILE A 135 23.47 21.38 21.49
N VAL A 136 23.00 20.41 22.27
CA VAL A 136 23.81 19.67 23.23
C VAL A 136 24.13 18.29 22.68
N PHE A 137 25.42 17.94 22.63
CA PHE A 137 25.92 16.60 22.35
C PHE A 137 26.27 15.93 23.68
N LEU A 138 25.47 14.94 24.06
CA LEU A 138 25.66 14.14 25.27
C LEU A 138 26.36 12.83 24.87
N TYR A 139 27.63 12.67 25.25
CA TYR A 139 28.52 11.62 24.73
C TYR A 139 29.32 10.91 25.83
N ARG A 140 29.99 9.81 25.47
CA ARG A 140 30.63 8.84 26.39
C ARG A 140 29.64 8.09 27.29
N ALA A 141 28.47 7.74 26.77
CA ALA A 141 27.51 6.93 27.52
C ALA A 141 28.04 5.52 27.85
N GLY A 142 29.09 5.03 27.19
CA GLY A 142 29.72 3.73 27.49
C GLY A 142 30.35 3.62 28.90
N ALA A 143 30.53 4.74 29.61
CA ALA A 143 31.08 4.74 30.96
C ALA A 143 30.19 4.02 32.00
N PHE A 144 28.91 3.79 31.69
CA PHE A 144 27.96 3.14 32.59
C PHE A 144 27.84 1.62 32.36
N ALA A 145 28.69 1.03 31.51
CA ALA A 145 28.76 -0.42 31.37
C ALA A 145 29.37 -1.09 32.61
N PRO A 146 28.92 -2.31 32.98
CA PRO A 146 27.86 -3.05 32.32
C PRO A 146 26.47 -2.56 32.72
N ALA A 147 26.11 -2.39 34.01
CA ALA A 147 24.74 -2.00 34.48
C ALA A 147 24.68 -0.80 35.43
N MET A 148 25.65 0.11 35.39
CA MET A 148 25.74 1.19 36.39
C MET A 148 24.56 2.17 36.34
N TYR A 149 23.98 2.40 35.15
CA TYR A 149 22.82 3.29 34.99
C TYR A 149 22.08 3.07 33.66
N SER A 150 20.78 3.34 33.63
CA SER A 150 19.95 3.22 32.42
C SER A 150 19.80 4.55 31.66
N MET A 151 20.19 4.57 30.38
CA MET A 151 20.04 5.76 29.55
C MET A 151 18.58 6.13 29.24
N SER A 152 17.66 5.15 29.25
CA SER A 152 16.23 5.45 29.10
C SER A 152 15.69 6.18 30.31
N ARG A 153 16.14 5.79 31.52
CA ARG A 153 15.83 6.48 32.77
C ARG A 153 16.34 7.92 32.75
N LEU A 154 17.59 8.12 32.29
CA LEU A 154 18.18 9.46 32.18
C LEU A 154 17.29 10.41 31.37
N LEU A 155 16.91 10.00 30.16
CA LEU A 155 16.12 10.82 29.25
C LEU A 155 14.71 11.12 29.78
N ASN A 156 14.09 10.15 30.47
CA ASN A 156 12.80 10.35 31.12
C ASN A 156 12.89 11.35 32.28
N GLU A 157 13.92 11.25 33.12
CA GLU A 157 14.09 12.15 34.27
C GLU A 157 14.55 13.55 33.87
N LEU A 158 15.21 13.71 32.71
CA LEU A 158 15.56 15.02 32.14
C LEU A 158 14.36 15.78 31.55
N GLN A 159 13.21 15.13 31.38
CA GLN A 159 12.00 15.75 30.83
C GLN A 159 11.62 17.01 31.62
N GLY A 160 11.54 18.14 30.92
CA GLY A 160 11.21 19.44 31.52
C GLY A 160 12.37 20.13 32.27
N GLN A 161 13.47 19.44 32.58
CA GLN A 161 14.68 20.02 33.17
C GLN A 161 15.58 20.66 32.11
N VAL A 162 15.70 20.02 30.94
CA VAL A 162 16.49 20.53 29.80
C VAL A 162 15.56 20.87 28.65
N LYS A 163 15.56 22.15 28.23
CA LYS A 163 14.73 22.67 27.13
C LYS A 163 15.49 22.81 25.81
N THR A 164 16.80 22.61 25.83
CA THR A 164 17.67 22.74 24.67
C THR A 164 17.74 21.42 23.90
N PRO A 165 17.70 21.43 22.56
CA PRO A 165 17.88 20.22 21.76
C PRO A 165 19.12 19.43 22.16
N LEU A 166 18.94 18.17 22.55
CA LEU A 166 20.01 17.31 23.06
C LEU A 166 20.04 15.98 22.30
N VAL A 167 21.22 15.60 21.82
CA VAL A 167 21.47 14.31 21.16
C VAL A 167 22.31 13.44 22.08
N LEU A 168 21.77 12.31 22.51
CA LEU A 168 22.48 11.26 23.23
C LEU A 168 23.18 10.34 22.23
N PHE A 169 24.51 10.29 22.30
CA PHE A 169 25.31 9.33 21.56
C PHE A 169 25.40 8.02 22.33
N TYR A 170 24.67 7.02 21.85
CA TYR A 170 24.44 5.75 22.51
C TYR A 170 25.29 4.61 21.90
N PRO A 171 26.20 3.97 22.66
CA PRO A 171 26.95 2.82 22.17
C PRO A 171 26.11 1.55 22.27
N GLY A 172 25.76 0.99 21.12
CA GLY A 172 24.97 -0.23 21.02
C GLY A 172 24.42 -0.45 19.61
N ASN A 173 24.14 -1.70 19.29
CA ASN A 173 23.49 -2.06 18.03
C ASN A 173 21.99 -2.31 18.22
N ARG A 174 21.32 -2.36 17.06
CA ARG A 174 19.89 -2.65 16.97
C ARG A 174 19.59 -4.09 17.36
N GLU A 175 18.47 -4.27 18.04
CA GLU A 175 17.84 -5.56 18.28
C GLU A 175 16.31 -5.37 18.11
N GLY A 176 15.72 -5.94 17.06
CA GLY A 176 14.33 -5.68 16.67
C GLY A 176 14.08 -4.30 16.04
N THR A 177 12.82 -3.85 16.01
CA THR A 177 12.38 -2.63 15.29
C THR A 177 12.63 -1.33 16.07
N PHE A 178 12.58 -1.36 17.40
CA PHE A 178 12.71 -0.17 18.26
C PHE A 178 13.72 -0.36 19.42
N GLY A 179 14.35 -1.53 19.48
CA GLY A 179 15.25 -1.91 20.55
C GLY A 179 16.69 -1.50 20.32
N LEU A 180 17.32 -0.93 21.36
CA LEU A 180 18.76 -0.68 21.41
C LEU A 180 19.40 -1.59 22.45
N ARG A 181 20.43 -2.33 22.05
CA ARG A 181 21.21 -3.18 22.94
C ARG A 181 22.48 -2.47 23.39
N TYR A 182 22.47 -2.02 24.64
CA TYR A 182 23.58 -1.26 25.23
C TYR A 182 24.88 -2.05 25.21
N MET A 183 25.94 -1.48 24.63
CA MET A 183 27.29 -2.04 24.56
C MET A 183 27.36 -3.46 23.94
N ASP A 184 26.32 -3.90 23.23
CA ASP A 184 26.16 -5.27 22.74
C ASP A 184 26.27 -6.37 23.81
N LEU A 185 25.96 -6.04 25.07
CA LEU A 185 26.07 -7.01 26.16
C LEU A 185 24.98 -8.10 26.05
N PRO A 186 25.34 -9.40 26.06
CA PRO A 186 24.39 -10.51 25.98
C PRO A 186 23.54 -10.62 27.26
N GLY A 187 22.28 -11.08 27.13
CA GLY A 187 21.35 -11.24 28.25
C GLY A 187 20.67 -9.94 28.71
N ARG A 188 20.78 -8.87 27.93
CA ARG A 188 20.00 -7.65 28.11
C ARG A 188 19.12 -7.41 26.90
N GLU A 189 17.94 -7.99 26.97
CA GLU A 189 16.86 -7.73 26.01
C GLU A 189 16.65 -6.21 25.88
N ALA A 190 16.44 -5.76 24.65
CA ALA A 190 16.27 -4.36 24.35
C ALA A 190 15.05 -3.78 25.09
N LEU A 191 15.28 -2.78 25.94
CA LEU A 191 14.22 -2.02 26.60
C LEU A 191 13.49 -1.15 25.55
N GLY A 192 12.42 -1.68 24.96
CA GLY A 192 11.66 -1.07 23.87
C GLY A 192 10.85 0.21 24.19
N ASN A 193 11.24 1.01 25.18
CA ASN A 193 10.44 2.14 25.69
C ASN A 193 11.17 3.49 25.65
N TYR A 194 11.99 3.75 24.62
CA TYR A 194 12.50 5.11 24.39
C TYR A 194 11.38 5.99 23.82
N ARG A 195 10.87 6.93 24.61
CA ARG A 195 9.86 7.92 24.20
C ARG A 195 10.41 9.03 23.27
N VAL A 196 11.68 8.96 22.92
CA VAL A 196 12.42 9.98 22.17
C VAL A 196 12.86 9.42 20.81
N GLN A 197 13.03 10.28 19.82
CA GLN A 197 13.39 9.85 18.48
C GLN A 197 14.82 9.29 18.43
N ILE A 198 15.00 8.13 17.78
CA ILE A 198 16.33 7.60 17.47
C ILE A 198 16.66 8.04 16.03
N THR A 199 17.58 8.99 15.88
CA THR A 199 17.78 9.80 14.65
C THR A 199 18.57 9.11 13.55
N ASN A 200 19.03 7.88 13.77
CA ASN A 200 19.73 7.06 12.77
C ASN A 200 19.19 5.63 12.64
N MET A 201 17.97 5.39 13.12
CA MET A 201 17.18 4.21 12.72
C MET A 201 16.72 4.39 11.28
N GLU A 202 16.71 3.32 10.51
CA GLU A 202 15.92 3.26 9.27
C GLU A 202 14.68 2.37 9.48
N PRO A 203 13.59 2.63 8.74
CA PRO A 203 13.62 2.61 7.28
C PRO A 203 13.89 4.00 6.67
N PRO A 204 14.37 4.06 5.42
CA PRO A 204 14.15 5.25 4.63
C PRO A 204 12.62 5.40 4.54
N MET A 205 12.10 6.55 4.98
CA MET A 205 10.90 7.19 4.43
C MET A 205 9.91 6.24 3.72
N THR A 206 9.09 5.50 4.46
CA THR A 206 7.89 4.81 3.90
C THR A 206 6.74 5.81 3.77
N GLY A 207 7.08 6.99 3.30
CA GLY A 207 6.27 8.18 3.40
C GLY A 207 6.92 9.27 2.58
N LEU A 208 6.26 9.70 1.52
CA LEU A 208 6.66 10.89 0.77
C LEU A 208 6.86 12.06 1.75
N ASP A 209 8.00 12.74 1.71
CA ASP A 209 8.17 14.00 2.44
C ASP A 209 7.23 15.06 1.89
N ARG A 210 7.16 16.19 2.60
CA ARG A 210 6.32 17.30 2.19
C ARG A 210 6.67 17.81 0.78
N ASN A 211 7.95 17.91 0.43
CA ASN A 211 8.34 18.43 -0.88
C ASN A 211 7.94 17.45 -2.00
N GLN A 212 8.09 16.16 -1.76
CA GLN A 212 7.67 15.10 -2.68
C GLN A 212 6.14 15.07 -2.84
N ARG A 213 5.39 15.27 -1.75
CA ARG A 213 3.91 15.40 -1.80
C ARG A 213 3.49 16.66 -2.55
N ASP A 214 4.13 17.79 -2.29
CA ASP A 214 3.84 19.05 -2.97
C ASP A 214 4.15 18.94 -4.48
N ALA A 215 5.23 18.24 -4.87
CA ALA A 215 5.55 17.96 -6.26
C ALA A 215 4.55 17.02 -6.93
N LEU A 216 4.15 15.93 -6.26
CA LEU A 216 3.11 15.03 -6.74
C LEU A 216 1.74 15.72 -6.86
N HIS A 217 1.43 16.62 -5.95
CA HIS A 217 0.20 17.44 -5.96
C HIS A 217 0.15 18.32 -7.21
N ALA A 218 1.20 19.11 -7.43
CA ALA A 218 1.32 19.94 -8.62
C ALA A 218 1.22 19.12 -9.92
N PHE A 219 1.96 18.01 -9.98
CA PHE A 219 1.91 17.09 -11.12
C PHE A 219 0.51 16.55 -11.37
N ALA A 220 -0.17 16.02 -10.35
CA ALA A 220 -1.46 15.38 -10.50
C ALA A 220 -2.55 16.36 -10.98
N LEU A 221 -2.55 17.59 -10.46
CA LEU A 221 -3.51 18.63 -10.88
C LEU A 221 -3.25 19.08 -12.32
N GLU A 222 -1.98 19.33 -12.68
CA GLU A 222 -1.64 19.77 -14.03
C GLU A 222 -1.90 18.67 -15.08
N ALA A 223 -1.49 17.44 -14.78
CA ALA A 223 -1.73 16.29 -15.65
C ALA A 223 -3.23 16.02 -15.82
N ARG A 224 -4.03 16.17 -14.74
CA ARG A 224 -5.49 16.07 -14.80
C ARG A 224 -6.08 17.07 -15.78
N GLN A 225 -5.75 18.35 -15.63
CA GLN A 225 -6.30 19.40 -16.50
C GLN A 225 -5.96 19.13 -17.97
N MET A 226 -4.68 18.81 -18.24
CA MET A 226 -4.21 18.51 -19.58
C MET A 226 -4.93 17.32 -20.20
N LEU A 227 -5.15 16.25 -19.44
CA LEU A 227 -5.84 15.05 -19.92
C LEU A 227 -7.33 15.29 -20.14
N LEU A 228 -8.02 16.01 -19.25
CA LEU A 228 -9.45 16.30 -19.43
C LEU A 228 -9.70 17.13 -20.70
N GLU A 229 -8.87 18.16 -20.93
CA GLU A 229 -8.94 18.99 -22.14
C GLU A 229 -8.58 18.19 -23.40
N GLU A 230 -7.50 17.42 -23.36
CA GLU A 230 -7.03 16.64 -24.51
C GLU A 230 -8.04 15.57 -24.92
N ILE A 231 -8.61 14.83 -23.96
CA ILE A 231 -9.58 13.77 -24.27
C ILE A 231 -10.88 14.38 -24.80
N GLY A 232 -11.35 15.50 -24.23
CA GLY A 232 -12.50 16.22 -24.79
C GLY A 232 -12.26 16.66 -26.24
N SER A 233 -11.11 17.27 -26.51
CA SER A 233 -10.72 17.69 -27.86
C SER A 233 -10.53 16.52 -28.83
N LEU A 234 -10.03 15.38 -28.37
CA LEU A 234 -9.88 14.15 -29.15
C LEU A 234 -11.25 13.57 -29.52
N LEU A 235 -12.19 13.50 -28.58
CA LEU A 235 -13.54 13.00 -28.85
C LEU A 235 -14.27 13.87 -29.87
N GLU A 236 -14.21 15.20 -29.73
CA GLU A 236 -14.85 16.12 -30.65
C GLU A 236 -14.15 16.13 -32.03
N GLY A 237 -12.83 16.25 -32.05
CA GLY A 237 -12.07 16.43 -33.29
C GLY A 237 -11.91 15.16 -34.13
N ASP A 238 -11.61 14.03 -33.49
CA ASP A 238 -11.27 12.80 -34.22
C ASP A 238 -12.49 11.88 -34.39
N TYR A 239 -13.50 11.98 -33.51
CA TYR A 239 -14.68 11.11 -33.50
C TYR A 239 -16.02 11.86 -33.62
N GLY A 240 -16.03 13.19 -33.68
CA GLY A 240 -17.26 13.97 -33.82
C GLY A 240 -18.23 13.85 -32.64
N LEU A 241 -17.72 13.51 -31.44
CA LEU A 241 -18.51 13.41 -30.22
C LEU A 241 -18.46 14.73 -29.45
N HIS A 242 -19.56 15.47 -29.47
CA HIS A 242 -19.69 16.79 -28.84
C HIS A 242 -19.97 16.70 -27.33
N PRO A 243 -19.65 17.73 -26.53
CA PRO A 243 -19.89 17.75 -25.09
C PRO A 243 -21.36 17.60 -24.67
N ASP A 244 -22.31 17.88 -25.56
CA ASP A 244 -23.74 17.71 -25.31
C ASP A 244 -24.24 16.26 -25.53
N GLY A 245 -23.36 15.38 -26.02
CA GLY A 245 -23.66 13.99 -26.37
C GLY A 245 -24.04 13.77 -27.83
N THR A 246 -23.99 14.80 -28.68
CA THR A 246 -24.21 14.65 -30.12
C THR A 246 -23.04 13.93 -30.76
N LEU A 247 -23.31 12.81 -31.44
CA LEU A 247 -22.33 12.06 -32.23
C LEU A 247 -22.58 12.32 -33.73
N GLU A 248 -21.59 12.85 -34.44
CA GLU A 248 -21.68 13.11 -35.88
C GLU A 248 -21.73 11.83 -36.71
N SER A 249 -22.48 11.83 -37.82
CA SER A 249 -22.57 10.65 -38.68
C SER A 249 -21.23 10.30 -39.33
N GLN A 250 -20.98 9.00 -39.52
CA GLN A 250 -19.74 8.49 -40.14
C GLN A 250 -19.40 9.14 -41.49
N GLU A 251 -20.42 9.54 -42.26
CA GLU A 251 -20.25 10.23 -43.55
C GLU A 251 -19.50 11.58 -43.44
N ARG A 252 -19.54 12.23 -42.27
CA ARG A 252 -18.85 13.49 -41.99
C ARG A 252 -17.42 13.31 -41.50
N LEU A 253 -17.00 12.07 -41.21
CA LEU A 253 -15.74 11.73 -40.59
C LEU A 253 -14.90 10.84 -41.55
N PRO A 254 -14.24 11.43 -42.57
CA PRO A 254 -13.53 10.68 -43.59
C PRO A 254 -12.32 9.90 -43.06
N ASN A 255 -11.79 10.26 -41.89
CA ASN A 255 -10.73 9.56 -41.17
C ASN A 255 -11.17 8.15 -40.72
N LEU A 256 -12.45 7.94 -40.41
CA LEU A 256 -12.96 6.61 -40.00
C LEU A 256 -12.85 5.59 -41.13
N ALA A 257 -13.03 6.01 -42.39
CA ALA A 257 -12.92 5.11 -43.54
C ALA A 257 -11.47 4.68 -43.83
N GLN A 258 -10.48 5.44 -43.37
CA GLN A 258 -9.07 5.21 -43.66
C GLN A 258 -8.35 4.40 -42.58
N ASP A 259 -8.89 4.41 -41.35
CA ASP A 259 -8.28 3.76 -40.19
C ASP A 259 -9.28 2.79 -39.52
N PRO A 260 -9.09 1.45 -39.67
CA PRO A 260 -9.93 0.45 -39.03
C PRO A 260 -9.98 0.57 -37.50
N TYR A 261 -8.89 1.05 -36.88
CA TYR A 261 -8.85 1.28 -35.44
C TYR A 261 -9.80 2.41 -35.04
N MET A 262 -9.81 3.51 -35.81
CA MET A 262 -10.70 4.63 -35.58
C MET A 262 -12.17 4.24 -35.80
N ALA A 263 -12.48 3.52 -36.89
CA ALA A 263 -13.82 3.03 -37.15
C ALA A 263 -14.35 2.16 -36.00
N GLU A 264 -13.50 1.30 -35.45
CA GLU A 264 -13.87 0.45 -34.32
C GLU A 264 -14.11 1.26 -33.05
N THR A 265 -13.24 2.23 -32.73
CA THR A 265 -13.46 3.11 -31.57
C THR A 265 -14.77 3.87 -31.69
N TYR A 266 -15.11 4.36 -32.89
CA TYR A 266 -16.38 5.04 -33.14
C TYR A 266 -17.59 4.13 -32.85
N ARG A 267 -17.57 2.86 -33.28
CA ARG A 267 -18.65 1.90 -32.96
C ARG A 267 -18.80 1.66 -31.46
N GLN A 268 -17.69 1.62 -30.73
CA GLN A 268 -17.72 1.48 -29.28
C GLN A 268 -18.27 2.72 -28.57
N LEU A 269 -17.97 3.93 -29.08
CA LEU A 269 -18.56 5.18 -28.60
C LEU A 269 -20.08 5.20 -28.79
N GLU A 270 -20.56 4.77 -29.97
CA GLU A 270 -22.00 4.66 -30.25
C GLU A 270 -22.68 3.67 -29.30
N ALA A 271 -22.09 2.49 -29.10
CA ALA A 271 -22.59 1.48 -28.16
C ALA A 271 -22.59 1.98 -26.70
N TYR A 272 -21.57 2.73 -26.31
CA TYR A 272 -21.46 3.34 -24.99
C TYR A 272 -22.58 4.35 -24.75
N LEU A 273 -22.79 5.29 -25.68
CA LEU A 273 -23.83 6.32 -25.56
C LEU A 273 -25.24 5.70 -25.53
N ALA A 274 -25.49 4.69 -26.38
CA ALA A 274 -26.76 3.96 -26.37
C ALA A 274 -27.02 3.27 -25.02
N ALA A 275 -25.98 2.71 -24.39
CA ALA A 275 -26.08 2.09 -23.08
C ALA A 275 -26.34 3.11 -21.97
N GLU A 276 -25.69 4.28 -22.00
CA GLU A 276 -25.94 5.35 -21.02
C GLU A 276 -27.35 5.93 -21.14
N GLN A 277 -27.84 6.10 -22.38
CA GLN A 277 -29.20 6.55 -22.63
C GLN A 277 -30.25 5.55 -22.12
N ALA A 278 -29.98 4.24 -22.21
CA ALA A 278 -30.85 3.20 -21.66
C ALA A 278 -30.98 3.25 -20.12
N LYS A 279 -30.01 3.86 -19.43
CA LYS A 279 -30.04 4.12 -17.97
C LYS A 279 -30.69 5.46 -17.61
N GLU A 280 -31.29 6.15 -18.59
CA GLU A 280 -31.85 7.49 -18.43
C GLU A 280 -30.81 8.55 -18.02
N HIS A 281 -29.51 8.28 -18.22
CA HIS A 281 -28.46 9.27 -18.02
C HIS A 281 -28.50 10.34 -19.11
N ARG A 282 -28.15 11.59 -18.75
CA ARG A 282 -28.09 12.66 -19.75
C ARG A 282 -26.88 12.45 -20.66
N PRO A 283 -27.00 12.59 -21.99
CA PRO A 283 -25.88 12.38 -22.91
C PRO A 283 -24.64 13.23 -22.58
N ALA A 284 -24.83 14.47 -22.15
CA ALA A 284 -23.73 15.33 -21.70
C ALA A 284 -22.99 14.79 -20.44
N GLU A 285 -23.71 14.14 -19.52
CA GLU A 285 -23.10 13.51 -18.35
C GLU A 285 -22.31 12.26 -18.74
N ALA A 286 -22.83 11.45 -19.66
CA ALA A 286 -22.14 10.30 -20.23
C ALA A 286 -20.81 10.69 -20.88
N VAL A 287 -20.80 11.74 -21.70
CA VAL A 287 -19.56 12.25 -22.32
C VAL A 287 -18.59 12.75 -21.25
N SER A 288 -19.07 13.53 -20.26
CA SER A 288 -18.22 14.00 -19.16
C SER A 288 -17.61 12.85 -18.37
N GLN A 289 -18.37 11.78 -18.12
CA GLN A 289 -17.90 10.59 -17.41
C GLN A 289 -16.84 9.84 -18.22
N LEU A 290 -17.05 9.65 -19.52
CA LEU A 290 -16.08 9.01 -20.40
C LEU A 290 -14.75 9.78 -20.47
N ILE A 291 -14.81 11.11 -20.57
CA ILE A 291 -13.62 11.98 -20.55
C ILE A 291 -12.83 11.75 -19.25
N LYS A 292 -13.51 11.78 -18.10
CA LYS A 292 -12.88 11.59 -16.79
C LYS A 292 -12.28 10.21 -16.63
N GLU A 293 -13.02 9.16 -16.99
CA GLU A 293 -12.57 7.77 -16.91
C GLU A 293 -11.34 7.54 -17.80
N THR A 294 -11.33 8.10 -19.00
CA THR A 294 -10.21 8.01 -19.94
C THR A 294 -8.99 8.77 -19.44
N ALA A 295 -9.17 10.02 -19.01
CA ALA A 295 -8.11 10.84 -18.42
C ALA A 295 -7.46 10.11 -17.22
N PHE A 296 -8.31 9.59 -16.33
CA PHE A 296 -7.87 8.84 -15.16
C PHE A 296 -7.08 7.59 -15.52
N THR A 297 -7.60 6.79 -16.46
CA THR A 297 -6.96 5.56 -16.91
C THR A 297 -5.57 5.84 -17.48
N TRP A 298 -5.43 6.84 -18.34
CA TRP A 298 -4.13 7.18 -18.94
C TRP A 298 -3.15 7.77 -17.94
N LEU A 299 -3.60 8.63 -17.01
CA LEU A 299 -2.73 9.12 -15.94
C LEU A 299 -2.14 7.96 -15.13
N ASN A 300 -2.99 7.06 -14.66
CA ASN A 300 -2.56 5.94 -13.84
C ASN A 300 -1.66 4.97 -14.58
N ARG A 301 -1.90 4.71 -15.86
CA ARG A 301 -1.01 3.86 -16.67
C ARG A 301 0.37 4.46 -16.84
N LEU A 302 0.45 5.76 -17.10
CA LEU A 302 1.73 6.45 -17.23
C LEU A 302 2.49 6.45 -15.89
N VAL A 303 1.80 6.73 -14.78
CA VAL A 303 2.37 6.63 -13.43
C VAL A 303 2.81 5.21 -13.11
N ALA A 304 2.00 4.20 -13.44
CA ALA A 304 2.33 2.80 -13.24
C ALA A 304 3.58 2.40 -14.04
N PHE A 305 3.65 2.74 -15.34
CA PHE A 305 4.86 2.51 -16.13
C PHE A 305 6.07 3.19 -15.49
N LYS A 306 5.91 4.43 -15.00
CA LYS A 306 6.99 5.15 -14.33
C LYS A 306 7.46 4.46 -13.06
N MET A 307 6.53 3.98 -12.24
CA MET A 307 6.85 3.28 -10.99
C MET A 307 7.49 1.91 -11.24
N LEU A 308 7.04 1.19 -12.27
CA LEU A 308 7.58 -0.11 -12.66
C LEU A 308 9.00 0.00 -13.25
N GLU A 309 9.25 0.97 -14.14
CA GLU A 309 10.60 1.19 -14.69
C GLU A 309 11.58 1.65 -13.59
N THR A 310 11.11 2.48 -12.65
CA THR A 310 11.91 3.02 -11.54
C THR A 310 12.37 1.91 -10.57
N ARG A 311 11.61 0.81 -10.49
CA ARG A 311 11.92 -0.38 -9.69
C ARG A 311 12.62 -1.49 -10.49
N GLY A 312 12.91 -1.25 -11.78
CA GLY A 312 13.53 -2.26 -12.65
C GLY A 312 12.63 -3.44 -13.01
N LEU A 313 11.33 -3.35 -12.73
CA LEU A 313 10.33 -4.38 -13.09
C LEU A 313 9.92 -4.31 -14.55
N LEU A 314 10.10 -3.14 -15.16
CA LEU A 314 9.83 -2.87 -16.57
C LEU A 314 11.07 -2.27 -17.21
N ARG A 315 11.33 -2.62 -18.47
CA ARG A 315 12.30 -1.87 -19.27
C ARG A 315 11.81 -0.44 -19.45
N GLU A 316 12.73 0.52 -19.45
CA GLU A 316 12.41 1.95 -19.56
C GLU A 316 11.42 2.20 -20.70
N THR A 317 10.24 2.70 -20.34
CA THR A 317 9.08 2.81 -21.22
C THR A 317 8.72 4.27 -21.40
N VAL A 318 8.50 4.98 -20.29
CA VAL A 318 8.06 6.38 -20.29
C VAL A 318 9.19 7.34 -19.92
N GLY A 319 10.28 6.85 -19.31
CA GLY A 319 11.36 7.67 -18.77
C GLY A 319 12.07 8.60 -19.76
N ARG A 320 12.20 8.19 -21.03
CA ARG A 320 12.84 8.99 -22.09
C ARG A 320 12.01 9.13 -23.36
N GLY A 321 10.69 8.89 -23.28
CA GLY A 321 9.80 8.99 -24.44
C GLY A 321 10.29 8.20 -25.65
N LEU A 322 10.47 8.88 -26.78
CA LEU A 322 10.98 8.29 -28.03
C LEU A 322 12.41 7.72 -27.92
N ASP A 323 13.15 8.05 -26.86
CA ASP A 323 14.50 7.55 -26.62
C ASP A 323 14.57 6.40 -25.60
N SER A 324 13.42 6.00 -25.05
CA SER A 324 13.30 4.89 -24.10
C SER A 324 13.87 3.59 -24.64
N SER A 325 14.65 2.89 -23.82
CA SER A 325 15.27 1.61 -24.23
C SER A 325 14.25 0.51 -24.54
N GLY A 326 13.09 0.50 -23.87
CA GLY A 326 11.97 -0.39 -24.17
C GLY A 326 11.40 -0.15 -25.58
N PHE A 327 11.24 1.12 -25.96
CA PHE A 327 10.77 1.46 -27.31
C PHE A 327 11.77 1.02 -28.39
N LYS A 328 13.07 1.25 -28.18
CA LYS A 328 14.13 0.80 -29.10
C LYS A 328 14.14 -0.72 -29.27
N PHE A 329 13.87 -1.47 -28.19
CA PHE A 329 13.76 -2.92 -28.24
C PHE A 329 12.51 -3.37 -29.00
N TYR A 330 11.36 -2.76 -28.73
CA TYR A 330 10.12 -3.02 -29.47
C TYR A 330 10.28 -2.78 -30.98
N LEU A 331 10.96 -1.70 -31.37
CA LEU A 331 11.27 -1.42 -32.77
C LEU A 331 12.15 -2.51 -33.42
N ALA A 332 13.02 -3.16 -32.66
CA ALA A 332 13.87 -4.24 -33.19
C ALA A 332 13.09 -5.54 -33.43
N GLU A 333 11.99 -5.75 -32.72
CA GLU A 333 11.17 -6.96 -32.79
C GLU A 333 9.86 -6.79 -33.59
N ASN A 334 9.54 -5.56 -34.02
CA ASN A 334 8.31 -5.24 -34.73
C ASN A 334 8.60 -4.49 -36.06
N ASP A 335 8.59 -5.24 -37.16
CA ASP A 335 8.88 -4.72 -38.50
C ASP A 335 7.96 -3.56 -38.93
N HIS A 336 6.68 -3.63 -38.55
CA HIS A 336 5.71 -2.59 -38.90
C HIS A 336 6.00 -1.28 -38.15
N ALA A 337 6.25 -1.36 -36.84
CA ALA A 337 6.62 -0.19 -36.05
C ALA A 337 7.97 0.39 -36.48
N TYR A 338 8.93 -0.47 -36.87
CA TYR A 338 10.20 -0.05 -37.44
C TYR A 338 10.03 0.71 -38.76
N ALA A 339 9.15 0.24 -39.65
CA ALA A 339 8.84 0.93 -40.89
C ALA A 339 8.23 2.32 -40.64
N LEU A 340 7.28 2.44 -39.71
CA LEU A 340 6.71 3.73 -39.30
C LEU A 340 7.80 4.68 -38.76
N TYR A 341 8.70 4.16 -37.92
CA TYR A 341 9.82 4.93 -37.37
C TYR A 341 10.73 5.48 -38.48
N GLN A 342 11.07 4.66 -39.48
CA GLN A 342 11.93 5.05 -40.60
C GLN A 342 11.26 6.06 -41.55
N GLN A 343 9.94 6.02 -41.67
CA GLN A 343 9.15 6.98 -42.45
C GLN A 343 8.95 8.33 -41.72
N GLY A 344 9.56 8.51 -40.53
CA GLY A 344 9.41 9.73 -39.73
C GLY A 344 8.15 9.75 -38.86
N GLN A 345 7.32 8.69 -38.87
CA GLN A 345 6.10 8.56 -38.07
C GLN A 345 6.40 8.02 -36.67
N ARG A 346 7.42 8.59 -36.01
CA ARG A 346 7.97 8.12 -34.74
C ARG A 346 6.95 8.15 -33.60
N ASP A 347 6.12 9.19 -33.55
CA ASP A 347 5.07 9.32 -32.53
C ASP A 347 4.01 8.21 -32.67
N GLN A 348 3.66 7.81 -33.89
CA GLN A 348 2.72 6.71 -34.13
C GLN A 348 3.32 5.37 -33.70
N ALA A 349 4.60 5.12 -34.05
CA ALA A 349 5.31 3.93 -33.60
C ALA A 349 5.40 3.86 -32.06
N TYR A 350 5.62 5.00 -31.38
CA TYR A 350 5.69 5.06 -29.92
C TYR A 350 4.34 4.86 -29.24
N ARG A 351 3.25 5.39 -29.80
CA ARG A 351 1.89 5.11 -29.31
C ARG A 351 1.55 3.62 -29.46
N ALA A 352 1.91 3.00 -30.59
CA ALA A 352 1.76 1.55 -30.78
C ALA A 352 2.58 0.75 -29.76
N PHE A 353 3.80 1.18 -29.44
CA PHE A 353 4.61 0.60 -28.38
C PHE A 353 3.93 0.68 -27.01
N LEU A 354 3.39 1.84 -26.63
CA LEU A 354 2.72 1.99 -25.33
C LEU A 354 1.47 1.10 -25.22
N LEU A 355 0.67 0.98 -26.28
CA LEU A 355 -0.47 0.06 -26.33
C LEU A 355 -0.02 -1.41 -26.25
N TRP A 356 1.05 -1.78 -26.96
CA TRP A 356 1.64 -3.11 -26.85
C TRP A 356 2.13 -3.38 -25.42
N GLN A 357 2.78 -2.41 -24.78
CA GLN A 357 3.29 -2.51 -23.43
C GLN A 357 2.15 -2.65 -22.40
N CYS A 358 1.02 -1.96 -22.61
CA CYS A 358 -0.22 -2.20 -21.85
C CYS A 358 -0.64 -3.67 -21.98
N GLY A 359 -0.67 -4.22 -23.19
CA GLY A 359 -1.01 -5.62 -23.42
C GLY A 359 -0.07 -6.62 -22.73
N GLN A 360 1.21 -6.29 -22.59
CA GLN A 360 2.15 -7.12 -21.83
C GLN A 360 1.85 -7.08 -20.32
N VAL A 361 1.69 -5.88 -19.75
CA VAL A 361 1.43 -5.72 -18.31
C VAL A 361 0.03 -6.23 -17.93
N ALA A 362 -0.93 -6.17 -18.85
CA ALA A 362 -2.29 -6.67 -18.65
C ALA A 362 -2.36 -8.18 -18.35
N GLN A 363 -1.32 -8.96 -18.69
CA GLN A 363 -1.26 -10.39 -18.37
C GLN A 363 -1.27 -10.64 -16.85
N GLU A 364 -0.72 -9.72 -16.06
CA GLU A 364 -0.72 -9.80 -14.59
C GLU A 364 -1.62 -8.72 -13.94
N LEU A 365 -1.82 -7.58 -14.60
CA LEU A 365 -2.54 -6.43 -14.07
C LEU A 365 -3.64 -5.93 -15.04
N ASN A 366 -4.53 -6.83 -15.45
CA ASN A 366 -5.56 -6.55 -16.47
C ASN A 366 -6.50 -5.40 -16.08
N VAL A 367 -6.89 -5.28 -14.80
CA VAL A 367 -7.91 -4.28 -14.39
C VAL A 367 -7.51 -2.84 -14.73
N LEU A 368 -6.22 -2.51 -14.68
CA LEU A 368 -5.69 -1.20 -15.04
C LEU A 368 -5.28 -1.14 -16.53
N PHE A 369 -4.71 -2.22 -17.06
CA PHE A 369 -4.09 -2.24 -18.40
C PHE A 369 -4.93 -2.91 -19.49
N ASP A 370 -6.20 -3.22 -19.24
CA ASP A 370 -7.11 -3.90 -20.16
C ASP A 370 -7.04 -3.28 -21.57
N PRO A 371 -6.47 -3.98 -22.56
CA PRO A 371 -6.28 -3.43 -23.89
C PRO A 371 -7.60 -3.27 -24.66
N ASN A 372 -8.68 -3.90 -24.21
CA ASN A 372 -9.97 -3.94 -24.90
C ASN A 372 -10.96 -2.89 -24.40
N SER A 373 -10.63 -2.15 -23.34
CA SER A 373 -11.52 -1.12 -22.80
C SER A 373 -11.57 0.11 -23.73
N LEU A 374 -12.73 0.78 -23.77
CA LEU A 374 -12.90 2.02 -24.53
C LEU A 374 -11.87 3.11 -24.12
N PRO A 375 -11.60 3.35 -22.82
CA PRO A 375 -10.50 4.23 -22.39
C PRO A 375 -9.13 3.91 -23.02
N SER A 376 -8.80 2.62 -23.22
CA SER A 376 -7.55 2.21 -23.87
C SER A 376 -7.43 2.65 -25.32
N ARG A 377 -8.57 2.89 -25.98
CA ARG A 377 -8.60 3.31 -27.37
C ARG A 377 -8.44 4.81 -27.55
N LEU A 378 -8.74 5.57 -26.51
CA LEU A 378 -8.73 7.03 -26.49
C LEU A 378 -7.40 7.56 -25.92
N MET A 379 -6.29 7.19 -26.56
CA MET A 379 -4.95 7.58 -26.13
C MET A 379 -4.63 9.05 -26.49
N PRO A 380 -4.05 9.86 -25.57
CA PRO A 380 -3.63 11.22 -25.85
C PRO A 380 -2.81 11.37 -27.13
N ARG A 381 -3.06 12.43 -27.90
CA ARG A 381 -2.33 12.72 -29.14
C ARG A 381 -0.87 13.11 -28.85
N PRO A 382 0.02 13.02 -29.85
CA PRO A 382 1.47 13.12 -29.64
C PRO A 382 1.94 14.35 -28.86
N ARG A 383 1.33 15.51 -29.07
CA ARG A 383 1.70 16.73 -28.34
C ARG A 383 1.40 16.61 -26.85
N ALA A 384 0.14 16.35 -26.50
CA ALA A 384 -0.28 16.17 -25.11
C ALA A 384 0.49 15.03 -24.43
N LEU A 385 0.72 13.92 -25.12
CA LEU A 385 1.53 12.82 -24.60
C LEU A 385 2.97 13.26 -24.25
N ARG A 386 3.63 14.02 -25.13
CA ARG A 386 4.98 14.53 -24.84
C ARG A 386 4.99 15.47 -23.65
N ASP A 387 4.02 16.36 -23.56
CA ASP A 387 3.90 17.33 -22.47
C ASP A 387 3.65 16.61 -21.13
N LEU A 388 2.75 15.61 -21.11
CA LEU A 388 2.52 14.73 -19.96
C LEU A 388 3.78 13.96 -19.53
N LEU A 389 4.54 13.43 -20.49
CA LEU A 389 5.79 12.73 -20.19
C LEU A 389 6.86 13.68 -19.64
N ALA A 390 6.88 14.94 -20.07
CA ALA A 390 7.79 15.94 -19.50
C ALA A 390 7.43 16.22 -18.03
N LEU A 391 6.15 16.37 -17.71
CA LEU A 391 5.67 16.53 -16.33
C LEU A 391 6.01 15.32 -15.47
N LEU A 392 5.68 14.11 -15.94
CA LEU A 392 5.93 12.85 -15.23
C LEU A 392 7.42 12.62 -14.90
N ASN A 393 8.30 13.08 -15.80
CA ASN A 393 9.75 12.91 -15.68
C ASN A 393 10.47 14.13 -15.11
N ALA A 394 9.75 15.08 -14.49
CA ALA A 394 10.36 16.21 -13.83
C ALA A 394 11.36 15.73 -12.73
N PRO A 395 12.55 16.34 -12.60
CA PRO A 395 13.58 15.88 -11.65
C PRO A 395 13.09 15.82 -10.20
N ASP A 396 12.22 16.76 -9.80
CA ASP A 396 11.69 16.85 -8.43
C ASP A 396 10.77 15.69 -8.07
N LEU A 397 10.18 15.02 -9.08
CA LEU A 397 9.34 13.83 -8.90
C LEU A 397 10.13 12.53 -8.82
N ALA A 398 11.39 12.51 -9.26
CA ALA A 398 12.17 11.27 -9.34
C ALA A 398 12.25 10.50 -8.00
N PRO A 399 12.45 11.15 -6.83
CA PRO A 399 12.42 10.46 -5.54
C PRO A 399 11.03 9.91 -5.17
N ALA A 400 9.96 10.58 -5.59
CA ALA A 400 8.59 10.21 -5.25
C ALA A 400 8.18 8.87 -5.89
N TRP A 401 8.68 8.57 -7.09
CA TRP A 401 8.35 7.33 -7.80
C TRP A 401 8.87 6.06 -7.14
N GLN A 402 9.79 6.16 -6.17
CA GLN A 402 10.27 5.04 -5.36
C GLN A 402 9.32 4.71 -4.19
N ALA A 403 8.47 5.64 -3.76
CA ALA A 403 7.53 5.41 -2.67
C ALA A 403 6.36 4.51 -3.13
N GLU A 404 5.92 3.58 -2.28
CA GLU A 404 4.80 2.67 -2.59
C GLU A 404 3.47 3.45 -2.64
N GLU A 405 3.29 4.43 -1.76
CA GLU A 405 2.07 5.20 -1.62
C GLU A 405 1.90 6.32 -2.66
N ALA A 406 2.89 6.60 -3.51
CA ALA A 406 2.83 7.66 -4.52
C ALA A 406 1.61 7.55 -5.43
N VAL A 407 1.24 6.33 -5.82
CA VAL A 407 0.05 6.07 -6.62
C VAL A 407 -1.25 6.47 -5.91
N GLY A 408 -1.31 6.28 -4.59
CA GLY A 408 -2.44 6.68 -3.76
C GLY A 408 -2.56 8.20 -3.67
N TRP A 409 -1.44 8.93 -3.61
CA TRP A 409 -1.45 10.39 -3.59
C TRP A 409 -1.86 11.00 -4.93
N VAL A 410 -1.34 10.50 -6.06
CA VAL A 410 -1.75 10.97 -7.40
C VAL A 410 -3.27 10.85 -7.56
N TYR A 411 -3.85 9.74 -7.11
CA TYR A 411 -5.30 9.55 -7.12
C TYR A 411 -6.05 10.57 -6.26
N GLN A 412 -5.61 10.75 -5.01
CA GLN A 412 -6.25 11.70 -4.10
C GLN A 412 -6.28 13.11 -4.70
N TYR A 413 -5.17 13.54 -5.27
CA TYR A 413 -5.03 14.87 -5.87
C TYR A 413 -5.84 15.00 -7.17
N PHE A 414 -5.93 13.95 -7.97
CA PHE A 414 -6.78 13.94 -9.17
C PHE A 414 -8.27 14.16 -8.81
N SER A 415 -8.73 13.63 -7.67
CA SER A 415 -10.13 13.76 -7.22
C SER A 415 -10.42 14.98 -6.35
N GLU A 416 -9.41 15.80 -6.04
CA GLU A 416 -9.51 16.93 -5.08
C GLU A 416 -10.50 18.01 -5.53
N GLU A 417 -10.40 18.49 -6.77
CA GLU A 417 -11.29 19.56 -7.27
C GLU A 417 -12.78 19.16 -7.21
N GLU A 418 -13.10 17.91 -7.54
CA GLU A 418 -14.47 17.43 -7.47
C GLU A 418 -14.96 17.36 -6.02
N ARG A 419 -14.09 16.96 -5.09
CA ARG A 419 -14.41 16.95 -3.65
C ARG A 419 -14.69 18.35 -3.13
N GLU A 420 -13.92 19.36 -3.53
CA GLU A 420 -14.15 20.75 -3.09
C GLU A 420 -15.48 21.29 -3.60
N VAL A 421 -15.78 21.11 -4.89
CA VAL A 421 -17.02 21.58 -5.52
C VAL A 421 -18.26 20.97 -4.85
N TRP A 422 -18.23 19.68 -4.51
CA TRP A 422 -19.36 18.97 -3.91
C TRP A 422 -19.38 19.00 -2.38
N GLY A 423 -18.22 19.21 -1.73
CA GLY A 423 -18.10 19.34 -0.27
C GLY A 423 -18.78 20.61 0.26
N GLN A 424 -18.88 21.66 -0.56
CA GLN A 424 -19.54 22.92 -0.21
C GLN A 424 -21.06 22.90 -0.42
N ARG A 425 -21.59 21.92 -1.17
CA ARG A 425 -23.04 21.82 -1.45
C ARG A 425 -23.78 21.10 -0.32
N LYS A 426 -24.81 21.75 0.23
CA LYS A 426 -25.73 21.20 1.24
C LYS A 426 -26.91 20.41 0.66
N ASP A 427 -27.00 20.36 -0.67
CA ASP A 427 -28.08 19.68 -1.38
C ASP A 427 -27.97 18.15 -1.27
N LYS A 428 -29.06 17.46 -1.63
CA LYS A 428 -29.08 16.01 -1.75
C LYS A 428 -28.01 15.58 -2.76
N VAL A 429 -27.07 14.75 -2.32
CA VAL A 429 -25.92 14.31 -3.13
C VAL A 429 -26.43 13.42 -4.27
N PRO A 430 -26.18 13.77 -5.54
CA PRO A 430 -26.48 12.89 -6.67
C PRO A 430 -25.73 11.56 -6.54
N LYS A 431 -26.30 10.47 -7.09
CA LYS A 431 -25.76 9.12 -6.90
C LYS A 431 -24.32 9.00 -7.41
N GLU A 432 -24.03 9.71 -8.50
CA GLU A 432 -22.77 9.72 -9.25
C GLU A 432 -21.63 10.38 -8.44
N ILE A 433 -21.95 11.14 -7.40
CA ILE A 433 -21.02 11.91 -6.58
C ILE A 433 -20.66 11.20 -5.27
N ILE A 434 -21.40 10.15 -4.90
CA ILE A 434 -21.19 9.41 -3.65
C ILE A 434 -19.73 8.94 -3.51
N PRO A 435 -19.10 8.27 -4.50
CA PRO A 435 -17.73 7.76 -4.36
C PRO A 435 -16.71 8.87 -4.05
N VAL A 436 -16.86 10.03 -4.69
CA VAL A 436 -15.98 11.19 -4.50
C VAL A 436 -16.16 11.79 -3.10
N LYS A 437 -17.40 11.90 -2.62
CA LYS A 437 -17.71 12.56 -1.34
C LYS A 437 -17.36 11.71 -0.12
N THR A 438 -17.47 10.38 -0.21
CA THR A 438 -17.26 9.46 0.92
C THR A 438 -15.82 8.96 1.04
N GLN A 439 -14.89 9.51 0.26
CA GLN A 439 -13.48 9.13 0.28
C GLN A 439 -12.77 9.66 1.53
N LEU A 440 -12.87 8.92 2.63
CA LEU A 440 -12.24 9.22 3.92
C LEU A 440 -10.98 8.38 4.10
N PHE A 441 -9.85 9.04 4.37
CA PHE A 441 -8.58 8.34 4.58
C PHE A 441 -8.47 7.82 6.01
N THR A 442 -8.06 6.55 6.14
CA THR A 442 -7.79 5.93 7.44
C THR A 442 -6.31 6.12 7.79
N PRO A 443 -5.97 6.81 8.90
CA PRO A 443 -4.59 6.98 9.32
C PRO A 443 -3.87 5.64 9.52
N GLU A 444 -2.57 5.58 9.21
CA GLU A 444 -1.77 4.35 9.26
C GLU A 444 -1.87 3.61 10.60
N TRP A 445 -1.82 4.34 11.73
CA TRP A 445 -1.92 3.72 13.05
C TRP A 445 -3.27 3.03 13.27
N VAL A 446 -4.37 3.54 12.69
CA VAL A 446 -5.70 2.92 12.77
C VAL A 446 -5.72 1.63 11.96
N ILE A 447 -5.12 1.65 10.76
CA ILE A 447 -4.99 0.47 9.91
C ILE A 447 -4.22 -0.63 10.65
N ARG A 448 -3.02 -0.31 11.15
CA ARG A 448 -2.19 -1.27 11.91
C ARG A 448 -2.91 -1.77 13.15
N PHE A 449 -3.60 -0.89 13.87
CA PHE A 449 -4.41 -1.26 15.02
C PHE A 449 -5.49 -2.28 14.65
N LEU A 450 -6.28 -2.02 13.62
CA LEU A 450 -7.35 -2.91 13.20
C LEU A 450 -6.79 -4.25 12.70
N VAL A 451 -5.80 -4.24 11.80
CA VAL A 451 -5.19 -5.49 11.26
C VAL A 451 -4.55 -6.33 12.36
N HIS A 452 -3.80 -5.73 13.29
CA HIS A 452 -3.18 -6.48 14.38
C HIS A 452 -4.21 -7.10 15.32
N ASN A 453 -5.33 -6.41 15.58
CA ASN A 453 -6.38 -6.88 16.49
C ASN A 453 -7.45 -7.75 15.82
N THR A 454 -7.42 -7.91 14.49
CA THR A 454 -8.26 -8.85 13.74
C THR A 454 -7.45 -10.04 13.24
N LEU A 455 -6.65 -9.86 12.17
CA LEU A 455 -5.83 -10.91 11.56
C LEU A 455 -4.74 -11.41 12.51
N GLY A 456 -3.99 -10.50 13.13
CA GLY A 456 -2.95 -10.88 14.10
C GLY A 456 -3.52 -11.61 15.31
N ARG A 457 -4.72 -11.22 15.76
CA ARG A 457 -5.44 -11.90 16.83
C ARG A 457 -5.90 -13.29 16.43
N LEU A 458 -6.46 -13.45 15.22
CA LEU A 458 -6.84 -14.74 14.69
C LEU A 458 -5.65 -15.71 14.68
N TRP A 459 -4.50 -15.25 14.19
CA TRP A 459 -3.27 -16.04 14.18
C TRP A 459 -2.85 -16.51 15.57
N LEU A 460 -2.84 -15.61 16.57
CA LEU A 460 -2.50 -15.95 17.95
C LEU A 460 -3.51 -16.87 18.64
N GLN A 461 -4.76 -16.91 18.18
CA GLN A 461 -5.76 -17.87 18.68
C GLN A 461 -5.56 -19.28 18.10
N MET A 462 -4.98 -19.39 16.91
CA MET A 462 -4.62 -20.67 16.28
C MET A 462 -3.25 -21.16 16.76
N HIS A 463 -2.29 -20.23 16.93
CA HIS A 463 -0.91 -20.49 17.34
C HIS A 463 -0.52 -19.62 18.55
N PRO A 464 -0.92 -20.01 19.77
CA PRO A 464 -0.62 -19.25 20.99
C PRO A 464 0.89 -19.08 21.27
N ASP A 465 1.72 -19.92 20.67
CA ASP A 465 3.18 -19.95 20.77
C ASP A 465 3.90 -19.19 19.63
N SER A 466 3.16 -18.49 18.78
CA SER A 466 3.70 -17.69 17.68
C SER A 466 4.56 -16.52 18.18
N ARG A 467 5.74 -16.34 17.57
CA ARG A 467 6.64 -15.20 17.78
C ARG A 467 6.12 -13.93 17.10
N LEU A 468 5.15 -14.01 16.19
CA LEU A 468 4.56 -12.83 15.56
C LEU A 468 3.91 -11.89 16.57
N ARG A 469 3.59 -12.37 17.78
CA ARG A 469 3.17 -11.54 18.92
C ARG A 469 4.05 -10.29 19.10
N GLU A 470 5.36 -10.43 18.90
CA GLU A 470 6.37 -9.38 19.06
C GLU A 470 6.34 -8.33 17.92
N ARG A 471 5.76 -8.68 16.77
CA ARG A 471 5.64 -7.80 15.59
C ARG A 471 4.32 -7.02 15.57
N LEU A 472 3.38 -7.36 16.46
CA LEU A 472 2.06 -6.71 16.51
C LEU A 472 2.06 -5.49 17.46
N ASP A 473 2.76 -4.41 17.07
CA ASP A 473 2.98 -3.20 17.90
C ASP A 473 1.72 -2.53 18.46
N TYR A 474 0.56 -2.75 17.81
CA TYR A 474 -0.74 -2.18 18.18
C TYR A 474 -1.71 -3.22 18.75
N PHE A 475 -1.26 -4.45 19.00
CA PHE A 475 -2.13 -5.48 19.55
C PHE A 475 -2.51 -5.16 20.99
N VAL A 476 -3.80 -5.22 21.27
CA VAL A 476 -4.37 -5.07 22.61
C VAL A 476 -4.54 -6.45 23.22
N PRO A 477 -3.77 -6.79 24.29
CA PRO A 477 -3.97 -8.03 25.01
C PRO A 477 -5.41 -8.13 25.52
N PRO A 478 -6.09 -9.27 25.31
CA PRO A 478 -7.41 -9.47 25.87
C PRO A 478 -7.33 -9.58 27.40
N VAL A 479 -8.37 -9.11 28.10
CA VAL A 479 -8.43 -9.17 29.57
C VAL A 479 -8.53 -10.62 30.06
N GLU A 480 -9.17 -11.48 29.27
CA GLU A 480 -9.30 -12.92 29.50
C GLU A 480 -8.65 -13.70 28.34
N PRO A 481 -8.17 -14.94 28.56
CA PRO A 481 -7.68 -15.78 27.49
C PRO A 481 -8.74 -15.97 26.41
N LEU A 482 -8.39 -15.67 25.16
CA LEU A 482 -9.30 -15.87 24.04
C LEU A 482 -9.50 -17.38 23.81
N PRO A 483 -10.71 -17.81 23.37
CA PRO A 483 -10.93 -19.21 23.04
C PRO A 483 -10.00 -19.61 21.88
N PRO A 484 -9.39 -20.81 21.94
CA PRO A 484 -8.54 -21.30 20.85
C PRO A 484 -9.39 -21.50 19.60
N ARG A 485 -8.78 -21.27 18.43
CA ARG A 485 -9.40 -21.56 17.13
C ARG A 485 -8.77 -22.79 16.49
N PRO A 486 -9.52 -23.54 15.67
CA PRO A 486 -8.94 -24.61 14.86
C PRO A 486 -7.81 -24.06 13.99
N VAL A 487 -6.67 -24.77 13.97
CA VAL A 487 -5.53 -24.44 13.12
C VAL A 487 -5.92 -24.63 11.66
N LYS A 488 -5.56 -23.65 10.83
CA LYS A 488 -5.68 -23.68 9.37
C LYS A 488 -4.31 -23.39 8.74
N PRO A 489 -3.99 -24.00 7.60
CA PRO A 489 -2.92 -23.51 6.74
C PRO A 489 -3.11 -22.02 6.43
N VAL A 490 -2.02 -21.26 6.35
CA VAL A 490 -2.07 -19.81 6.07
C VAL A 490 -2.77 -19.52 4.75
N GLN A 491 -2.59 -20.35 3.72
CA GLN A 491 -3.31 -20.22 2.44
C GLN A 491 -4.84 -20.26 2.58
N ASP A 492 -5.37 -20.91 3.62
CA ASP A 492 -6.81 -21.07 3.81
C ASP A 492 -7.41 -19.93 4.66
N ILE A 493 -6.60 -18.98 5.12
CA ILE A 493 -7.04 -17.82 5.91
C ILE A 493 -7.42 -16.68 4.98
N THR A 494 -8.70 -16.33 4.93
CA THR A 494 -9.18 -15.28 4.02
C THR A 494 -9.49 -13.96 4.74
N LEU A 495 -9.09 -12.85 4.11
CA LEU A 495 -9.36 -11.49 4.57
C LEU A 495 -10.09 -10.71 3.49
N LEU A 496 -11.22 -10.10 3.85
CA LEU A 496 -11.99 -9.18 3.00
C LEU A 496 -11.88 -7.74 3.51
N ASP A 497 -11.55 -6.82 2.61
CA ASP A 497 -11.83 -5.39 2.74
C ASP A 497 -13.04 -5.00 1.86
N PRO A 498 -14.24 -4.81 2.43
CA PRO A 498 -15.49 -4.63 1.68
C PRO A 498 -15.71 -3.20 1.14
N ALA A 499 -14.77 -2.29 1.41
CA ALA A 499 -14.75 -0.91 0.91
C ALA A 499 -13.28 -0.48 0.78
N CYS A 500 -12.55 -1.19 -0.07
CA CYS A 500 -11.10 -1.27 0.03
C CYS A 500 -10.35 -0.01 -0.38
N GLY A 501 -10.97 0.88 -1.16
CA GLY A 501 -10.31 2.03 -1.74
C GLY A 501 -9.05 1.58 -2.50
N THR A 502 -7.90 2.11 -2.08
CA THR A 502 -6.57 1.75 -2.61
C THR A 502 -5.88 0.61 -1.85
N MET A 503 -6.65 -0.16 -1.06
CA MET A 503 -6.24 -1.39 -0.37
C MET A 503 -5.20 -1.19 0.75
N HIS A 504 -5.28 -0.09 1.52
CA HIS A 504 -4.34 0.19 2.61
C HIS A 504 -4.37 -0.88 3.72
N PHE A 505 -5.56 -1.39 4.07
CA PHE A 505 -5.69 -2.52 4.98
C PHE A 505 -5.03 -3.78 4.41
N GLY A 506 -5.27 -4.07 3.13
CA GLY A 506 -4.67 -5.20 2.44
C GLY A 506 -3.15 -5.11 2.34
N LEU A 507 -2.56 -3.93 2.13
CA LEU A 507 -1.10 -3.74 2.11
C LEU A 507 -0.47 -4.04 3.48
N THR A 508 -1.12 -3.60 4.57
CA THR A 508 -0.66 -3.90 5.94
C THR A 508 -0.87 -5.39 6.27
N ALA A 509 -1.99 -5.96 5.85
CA ALA A 509 -2.27 -7.38 6.02
C ALA A 509 -1.32 -8.25 5.18
N PHE A 510 -0.87 -7.80 4.01
CA PHE A 510 0.10 -8.49 3.17
C PHE A 510 1.39 -8.77 3.94
N ASP A 511 1.95 -7.75 4.60
CA ASP A 511 3.18 -7.89 5.39
C ASP A 511 3.02 -8.88 6.56
N LEU A 512 1.81 -8.91 7.15
CA LEU A 512 1.50 -9.85 8.22
C LEU A 512 1.29 -11.29 7.68
N PHE A 513 0.57 -11.46 6.58
CA PHE A 513 0.43 -12.75 5.91
C PHE A 513 1.79 -13.31 5.50
N HIS A 514 2.66 -12.49 4.90
CA HIS A 514 4.01 -12.92 4.55
C HIS A 514 4.77 -13.47 5.77
N ALA A 515 4.66 -12.78 6.91
CA ALA A 515 5.24 -13.23 8.16
C ALA A 515 4.62 -14.54 8.70
N MET A 516 3.31 -14.73 8.52
CA MET A 516 2.59 -15.95 8.87
C MET A 516 3.05 -17.13 8.02
N TYR A 517 3.15 -16.96 6.69
CA TYR A 517 3.68 -18.00 5.80
C TYR A 517 5.11 -18.40 6.19
N GLN A 518 6.00 -17.44 6.47
CA GLN A 518 7.37 -17.74 6.91
C GLN A 518 7.38 -18.54 8.22
N GLU A 519 6.57 -18.14 9.20
CA GLU A 519 6.48 -18.85 10.48
C GLU A 519 5.90 -20.25 10.33
N GLU A 520 4.86 -20.43 9.51
CA GLU A 520 4.29 -21.73 9.19
C GLU A 520 5.33 -22.65 8.54
N MET A 521 6.06 -22.16 7.52
CA MET A 521 7.10 -22.93 6.83
C MET A 521 8.21 -23.40 7.77
N GLU A 522 8.58 -22.59 8.76
CA GLU A 522 9.61 -22.94 9.73
C GLU A 522 9.16 -24.00 10.74
N ARG A 523 7.85 -24.12 10.99
CA ARG A 523 7.27 -24.92 12.07
C ARG A 523 6.45 -26.12 11.61
N VAL A 524 6.53 -26.46 10.33
CA VAL A 524 5.85 -27.62 9.74
C VAL A 524 6.11 -28.88 10.56
N GLY A 525 5.03 -29.56 10.94
CA GLY A 525 5.06 -30.81 11.72
C GLY A 525 5.27 -30.64 13.23
N GLU A 526 5.40 -29.41 13.74
CA GLU A 526 5.39 -29.17 15.18
C GLU A 526 3.96 -29.29 15.76
N PRO A 527 3.79 -29.70 17.04
CA PRO A 527 2.47 -29.73 17.67
C PRO A 527 1.78 -28.35 17.62
N GLY A 528 0.57 -28.29 17.05
CA GLY A 528 -0.16 -27.03 16.86
C GLY A 528 0.14 -26.30 15.55
N TRP A 529 0.87 -26.94 14.64
CA TRP A 529 1.23 -26.41 13.32
C TRP A 529 0.82 -27.38 12.19
N PRO A 530 0.62 -26.89 10.95
CA PRO A 530 0.29 -27.75 9.81
C PRO A 530 1.38 -28.78 9.49
N GLU A 531 0.96 -29.95 8.98
CA GLU A 531 1.87 -31.05 8.56
C GLU A 531 2.64 -30.75 7.27
N ARG A 532 2.17 -29.77 6.49
CA ARG A 532 2.79 -29.32 5.24
C ARG A 532 2.70 -27.80 5.17
N PRO A 533 3.69 -27.14 4.55
CA PRO A 533 3.59 -25.70 4.34
C PRO A 533 2.53 -25.40 3.29
N SER A 534 1.94 -24.21 3.38
CA SER A 534 1.00 -23.68 2.38
C SER A 534 1.67 -23.45 1.02
N VAL A 535 2.96 -23.10 1.02
CA VAL A 535 3.77 -23.00 -0.20
C VAL A 535 5.11 -23.69 -0.03
N GLU A 536 5.65 -24.26 -1.12
CA GLU A 536 6.91 -25.00 -1.09
C GLU A 536 8.14 -24.08 -0.99
N ARG A 537 8.05 -22.85 -1.49
CA ARG A 537 9.16 -21.90 -1.55
C ARG A 537 8.72 -20.53 -1.05
N GLU A 538 9.61 -19.87 -0.31
CA GLU A 538 9.38 -18.51 0.20
C GLU A 538 9.10 -17.50 -0.94
N GLU A 539 9.72 -17.73 -2.10
CA GLU A 539 9.50 -16.95 -3.33
C GLU A 539 8.05 -16.98 -3.83
N ASP A 540 7.28 -18.02 -3.49
CA ASP A 540 5.90 -18.21 -3.94
C ASP A 540 4.89 -17.53 -3.00
N ILE A 541 5.31 -17.11 -1.80
CA ILE A 541 4.47 -16.43 -0.79
C ILE A 541 3.75 -15.21 -1.37
N PRO A 542 4.41 -14.27 -2.08
CA PRO A 542 3.74 -13.06 -2.56
C PRO A 542 2.57 -13.35 -3.51
N ALA A 543 2.74 -14.33 -4.40
CA ALA A 543 1.69 -14.74 -5.33
C ALA A 543 0.55 -15.45 -4.59
N ALA A 544 0.87 -16.32 -3.63
CA ALA A 544 -0.13 -17.01 -2.80
C ALA A 544 -0.99 -16.04 -1.99
N ILE A 545 -0.40 -14.98 -1.42
CA ILE A 545 -1.14 -13.95 -0.68
C ILE A 545 -2.20 -13.28 -1.55
N LEU A 546 -1.86 -12.92 -2.79
CA LEU A 546 -2.78 -12.27 -3.71
C LEU A 546 -3.86 -13.22 -4.27
N ALA A 547 -3.52 -14.50 -4.42
CA ALA A 547 -4.42 -15.52 -4.94
C ALA A 547 -5.42 -16.04 -3.90
N HIS A 548 -5.01 -16.13 -2.62
CA HIS A 548 -5.77 -16.87 -1.61
C HIS A 548 -6.20 -16.03 -0.41
N ASN A 549 -5.40 -15.04 0.00
CA ASN A 549 -5.62 -14.38 1.28
C ASN A 549 -6.39 -13.06 1.16
N LEU A 550 -5.99 -12.20 0.24
CA LEU A 550 -6.49 -10.81 0.18
C LEU A 550 -7.63 -10.63 -0.83
N HIS A 551 -8.78 -10.21 -0.31
CA HIS A 551 -9.99 -9.93 -1.09
C HIS A 551 -10.44 -8.50 -0.86
N GLY A 552 -10.93 -7.83 -1.90
CA GLY A 552 -11.32 -6.43 -1.83
C GLY A 552 -12.48 -6.07 -2.73
N ILE A 553 -13.38 -5.22 -2.23
CA ILE A 553 -14.51 -4.69 -2.97
C ILE A 553 -14.49 -3.17 -2.85
N ASP A 554 -14.65 -2.47 -3.96
CA ASP A 554 -14.93 -1.03 -3.94
C ASP A 554 -15.96 -0.65 -5.01
N ILE A 555 -16.72 0.41 -4.77
CA ILE A 555 -17.69 0.94 -5.74
C ILE A 555 -17.01 1.67 -6.89
N ASP A 556 -15.82 2.23 -6.67
CA ASP A 556 -15.08 2.99 -7.66
C ASP A 556 -14.06 2.10 -8.39
N LEU A 557 -14.28 1.86 -9.69
CA LEU A 557 -13.33 1.16 -10.58
C LEU A 557 -11.92 1.74 -10.46
N ARG A 558 -11.83 3.05 -10.30
CA ARG A 558 -10.57 3.78 -10.19
C ARG A 558 -9.78 3.38 -8.95
N ALA A 559 -10.47 3.22 -7.83
CA ALA A 559 -9.86 2.77 -6.58
C ALA A 559 -9.37 1.32 -6.70
N VAL A 560 -10.17 0.44 -7.30
CA VAL A 560 -9.81 -0.96 -7.54
C VAL A 560 -8.59 -1.10 -8.46
N GLN A 561 -8.50 -0.29 -9.52
CA GLN A 561 -7.32 -0.27 -10.40
C GLN A 561 -6.03 0.06 -9.64
N LEU A 562 -6.11 1.00 -8.70
CA LEU A 562 -4.98 1.43 -7.88
C LEU A 562 -4.65 0.42 -6.78
N ALA A 563 -5.67 -0.18 -6.15
CA ALA A 563 -5.51 -1.29 -5.23
C ALA A 563 -4.74 -2.44 -5.89
N ALA A 564 -5.13 -2.81 -7.12
CA ALA A 564 -4.46 -3.86 -7.88
C ALA A 564 -3.00 -3.51 -8.17
N LEU A 565 -2.71 -2.26 -8.59
CA LEU A 565 -1.34 -1.81 -8.83
C LEU A 565 -0.50 -1.78 -7.54
N ALA A 566 -1.07 -1.30 -6.44
CA ALA A 566 -0.37 -1.23 -5.15
C ALA A 566 -0.02 -2.64 -4.64
N LEU A 567 -0.97 -3.58 -4.71
CA LEU A 567 -0.74 -4.98 -4.38
C LEU A 567 0.29 -5.63 -5.33
N TYR A 568 0.22 -5.34 -6.62
CA TYR A 568 1.19 -5.82 -7.60
C TYR A 568 2.62 -5.34 -7.27
N LEU A 569 2.79 -4.04 -7.03
CA LEU A 569 4.07 -3.46 -6.64
C LEU A 569 4.58 -4.03 -5.31
N LYS A 570 3.67 -4.24 -4.35
CA LYS A 570 3.98 -4.86 -3.06
C LYS A 570 4.47 -6.29 -3.23
N ALA A 571 3.78 -7.13 -3.99
CA ALA A 571 4.21 -8.50 -4.23
C ALA A 571 5.56 -8.57 -4.97
N LYS A 572 5.75 -7.71 -5.97
CA LYS A 572 7.01 -7.62 -6.72
C LYS A 572 8.17 -7.06 -5.90
N SER A 573 7.93 -6.30 -4.82
CA SER A 573 8.99 -5.83 -3.93
C SER A 573 9.57 -6.95 -3.06
N TYR A 574 8.77 -7.98 -2.76
CA TYR A 574 9.24 -9.21 -2.12
C TYR A 574 9.88 -10.18 -3.12
N ASN A 575 9.25 -10.39 -4.28
CA ASN A 575 9.81 -11.21 -5.35
C ASN A 575 9.53 -10.59 -6.73
N PRO A 576 10.54 -9.96 -7.38
CA PRO A 576 10.38 -9.37 -8.72
C PRO A 576 9.94 -10.37 -9.80
N ALA A 577 10.22 -11.66 -9.62
CA ALA A 577 9.88 -12.72 -10.55
C ALA A 577 8.53 -13.41 -10.24
N ALA A 578 7.82 -13.01 -9.18
CA ALA A 578 6.54 -13.61 -8.83
C ALA A 578 5.54 -13.42 -9.97
N GLU A 579 4.93 -14.49 -10.48
CA GLU A 579 3.88 -14.42 -11.49
C GLU A 579 2.52 -14.19 -10.83
N ILE A 580 1.93 -13.03 -11.04
CA ILE A 580 0.65 -12.65 -10.43
C ILE A 580 -0.45 -12.91 -11.47
N ARG A 581 -1.21 -13.99 -11.29
CA ARG A 581 -2.24 -14.40 -12.27
C ARG A 581 -3.65 -13.97 -11.88
N GLN A 582 -3.90 -13.78 -10.59
CA GLN A 582 -5.22 -13.46 -10.06
C GLN A 582 -5.09 -12.46 -8.91
N THR A 583 -6.03 -11.52 -8.88
CA THR A 583 -6.26 -10.63 -7.74
C THR A 583 -7.73 -10.71 -7.40
N ASN A 584 -8.05 -11.01 -6.14
CA ASN A 584 -9.43 -11.15 -5.67
C ASN A 584 -10.07 -9.79 -5.36
N LEU A 585 -10.00 -8.89 -6.35
CA LEU A 585 -10.57 -7.55 -6.30
C LEU A 585 -11.78 -7.44 -7.23
N ALA A 586 -12.87 -6.86 -6.75
CA ALA A 586 -14.06 -6.59 -7.55
C ALA A 586 -14.52 -5.14 -7.46
N VAL A 587 -15.04 -4.64 -8.58
CA VAL A 587 -15.74 -3.36 -8.66
C VAL A 587 -17.23 -3.62 -8.49
N ALA A 588 -17.88 -2.89 -7.60
CA ALA A 588 -19.30 -3.07 -7.39
C ALA A 588 -20.16 -2.46 -8.51
N GLY A 589 -19.71 -1.36 -9.14
CA GLY A 589 -20.35 -0.79 -10.32
C GLY A 589 -20.21 -1.73 -11.53
N VAL A 590 -21.27 -2.48 -11.84
CA VAL A 590 -21.29 -3.42 -12.96
C VAL A 590 -22.49 -3.14 -13.86
N ARG A 591 -22.26 -3.13 -15.18
CA ARG A 591 -23.35 -3.03 -16.17
C ARG A 591 -24.03 -4.38 -16.36
N PRO A 592 -25.36 -4.46 -16.17
CA PRO A 592 -26.11 -5.67 -16.49
C PRO A 592 -26.04 -5.99 -18.00
N LEU A 593 -26.05 -7.27 -18.35
CA LEU A 593 -26.31 -7.73 -19.72
C LEU A 593 -27.79 -7.52 -20.02
N ASP A 594 -28.09 -6.93 -21.19
CA ASP A 594 -29.47 -6.80 -21.65
C ASP A 594 -30.10 -8.16 -22.00
N GLY A 595 -31.44 -8.22 -22.05
CA GLY A 595 -32.19 -9.46 -22.28
C GLY A 595 -31.78 -10.25 -23.54
N PRO A 596 -31.62 -9.63 -24.73
CA PRO A 596 -31.13 -10.32 -25.93
C PRO A 596 -29.72 -10.91 -25.77
N ARG A 597 -28.78 -10.19 -25.16
CA ARG A 597 -27.39 -10.65 -24.99
C ARG A 597 -27.23 -11.67 -23.88
N LEU A 598 -27.98 -11.53 -22.78
CA LEU A 598 -28.08 -12.56 -21.76
C LEU A 598 -28.62 -13.87 -22.37
N ARG A 599 -29.64 -13.80 -23.24
CA ARG A 599 -30.12 -14.98 -23.98
C ARG A 599 -29.07 -15.60 -24.90
N ALA A 600 -28.26 -14.78 -25.58
CA ALA A 600 -27.14 -15.26 -26.40
C ALA A 600 -26.07 -15.97 -25.55
N PHE A 601 -25.70 -15.40 -24.41
CA PHE A 601 -24.82 -16.04 -23.43
C PHE A 601 -25.38 -17.38 -22.93
N LEU A 602 -26.64 -17.37 -22.47
CA LEU A 602 -27.33 -18.55 -21.92
C LEU A 602 -27.54 -19.65 -22.96
N SER A 603 -27.61 -19.33 -24.25
CA SER A 603 -27.80 -20.31 -25.32
C SER A 603 -26.66 -21.34 -25.43
N ARG A 604 -25.49 -21.07 -24.84
CA ARG A 604 -24.32 -21.95 -24.84
C ARG A 604 -24.39 -23.07 -23.80
N PHE A 605 -25.23 -22.95 -22.77
CA PHE A 605 -25.41 -23.98 -21.74
C PHE A 605 -26.55 -24.91 -22.17
N GLN A 606 -26.25 -26.07 -22.78
CA GLN A 606 -27.30 -26.95 -23.30
C GLN A 606 -28.05 -27.75 -22.21
N GLN A 607 -27.36 -28.26 -21.18
CA GLN A 607 -27.97 -29.09 -20.14
C GLN A 607 -28.42 -28.31 -18.88
N ASP A 608 -27.68 -27.27 -18.50
CA ASP A 608 -27.93 -26.49 -17.26
C ASP A 608 -28.73 -25.18 -17.52
N ARG A 609 -29.22 -24.97 -18.76
CA ARG A 609 -29.83 -23.72 -19.26
C ARG A 609 -30.92 -23.13 -18.36
N PRO A 610 -31.94 -23.87 -17.91
CA PRO A 610 -33.09 -23.26 -17.22
C PRO A 610 -32.69 -22.76 -15.83
N LEU A 611 -31.81 -23.49 -15.14
CA LEU A 611 -31.29 -23.11 -13.83
C LEU A 611 -30.38 -21.88 -13.95
N LEU A 612 -29.40 -21.93 -14.85
CA LEU A 612 -28.48 -20.83 -15.07
C LEU A 612 -29.19 -19.57 -15.55
N GLU A 613 -30.19 -19.69 -16.44
CA GLU A 613 -31.00 -18.57 -16.89
C GLU A 613 -31.72 -17.88 -15.74
N ARG A 614 -32.36 -18.63 -14.85
CA ARG A 614 -33.05 -18.05 -13.68
C ARG A 614 -32.08 -17.43 -12.69
N VAL A 615 -31.00 -18.14 -12.36
CA VAL A 615 -30.00 -17.67 -11.39
C VAL A 615 -29.30 -16.42 -11.90
N LEU A 616 -28.77 -16.43 -13.13
CA LEU A 616 -28.07 -15.29 -13.70
C LEU A 616 -29.02 -14.11 -13.92
N THR A 617 -30.25 -14.31 -14.39
CA THR A 617 -31.21 -13.20 -14.54
C THR A 617 -31.52 -12.53 -13.19
N ALA A 618 -31.74 -13.33 -12.14
CA ALA A 618 -32.05 -12.80 -10.80
C ALA A 618 -30.83 -12.13 -10.16
N LEU A 619 -29.64 -12.69 -10.33
CA LEU A 619 -28.39 -12.08 -9.90
C LEU A 619 -28.15 -10.74 -10.59
N TRP A 620 -28.32 -10.69 -11.91
CA TRP A 620 -28.13 -9.47 -12.69
C TRP A 620 -29.05 -8.33 -12.27
N HIS A 621 -30.33 -8.62 -12.03
CA HIS A 621 -31.26 -7.60 -11.55
C HIS A 621 -30.88 -7.08 -10.15
N ARG A 622 -30.26 -7.89 -9.31
CA ARG A 622 -29.73 -7.43 -8.01
C ARG A 622 -28.45 -6.62 -8.14
N LEU A 623 -27.59 -7.00 -9.07
CA LEU A 623 -26.33 -6.28 -9.35
C LEU A 623 -26.58 -4.87 -9.91
N GLU A 624 -27.77 -4.56 -10.43
CA GLU A 624 -28.16 -3.19 -10.80
C GLU A 624 -28.01 -2.21 -9.62
N ASP A 625 -28.28 -2.66 -8.40
CA ASP A 625 -28.18 -1.82 -7.20
C ASP A 625 -26.73 -1.74 -6.65
N ALA A 626 -25.80 -2.53 -7.20
CA ALA A 626 -24.43 -2.65 -6.67
C ALA A 626 -23.62 -1.36 -6.81
N GLU A 627 -23.94 -0.52 -7.81
CA GLU A 627 -23.28 0.77 -8.05
C GLU A 627 -23.38 1.73 -6.86
N TRP A 628 -24.41 1.61 -6.01
CA TRP A 628 -24.56 2.43 -4.81
C TRP A 628 -24.63 1.65 -3.49
N LEU A 629 -25.02 0.37 -3.52
CA LEU A 629 -25.01 -0.47 -2.31
C LEU A 629 -23.61 -1.04 -2.02
N GLY A 630 -22.76 -1.19 -3.05
CA GLY A 630 -21.45 -1.81 -2.89
C GLY A 630 -21.56 -3.20 -2.26
N SER A 631 -20.77 -3.42 -1.22
CA SER A 631 -20.75 -4.65 -0.44
C SER A 631 -21.96 -4.89 0.46
N LEU A 632 -22.88 -3.91 0.59
CA LEU A 632 -24.14 -4.09 1.31
C LEU A 632 -25.18 -4.88 0.52
N LEU A 633 -24.91 -5.18 -0.75
CA LEU A 633 -25.81 -5.95 -1.60
C LEU A 633 -25.97 -7.37 -1.04
N ARG A 634 -27.22 -7.75 -0.76
CA ARG A 634 -27.57 -9.06 -0.17
C ARG A 634 -27.80 -10.12 -1.24
N VAL A 635 -26.77 -10.38 -2.05
CA VAL A 635 -26.80 -11.34 -3.18
C VAL A 635 -27.10 -12.76 -2.68
N GLU A 636 -26.55 -13.12 -1.54
CA GLU A 636 -26.69 -14.42 -0.90
C GLU A 636 -28.14 -14.74 -0.50
N LYS A 637 -28.94 -13.71 -0.18
CA LYS A 637 -30.35 -13.88 0.14
C LYS A 637 -31.16 -14.25 -1.10
N THR A 638 -30.91 -13.55 -2.20
CA THR A 638 -31.58 -13.82 -3.50
C THR A 638 -31.24 -15.21 -4.00
N LEU A 639 -29.96 -15.61 -3.89
CA LEU A 639 -29.54 -16.97 -4.18
C LEU A 639 -30.21 -17.99 -3.27
N ARG A 640 -30.20 -17.82 -1.94
CA ARG A 640 -30.89 -18.74 -1.02
C ARG A 640 -32.38 -18.91 -1.33
N GLU A 641 -33.06 -17.84 -1.73
CA GLU A 641 -34.48 -17.90 -2.14
C GLU A 641 -34.66 -18.72 -3.43
N LEU A 642 -33.78 -18.56 -4.42
CA LEU A 642 -33.78 -19.35 -5.66
C LEU A 642 -33.45 -20.81 -5.40
N ILE A 643 -32.48 -21.06 -4.52
CA ILE A 643 -32.03 -22.39 -4.10
C ILE A 643 -33.16 -23.13 -3.38
N ALA A 644 -33.84 -22.47 -2.44
CA ALA A 644 -34.97 -23.06 -1.73
C ALA A 644 -36.14 -23.43 -2.67
N VAL A 645 -36.30 -22.72 -3.80
CA VAL A 645 -37.26 -23.07 -4.85
C VAL A 645 -36.81 -24.30 -5.62
N GLU A 646 -35.53 -24.38 -6.00
CA GLU A 646 -34.97 -25.52 -6.75
C GLU A 646 -34.83 -26.79 -5.91
N GLN A 647 -34.46 -26.68 -4.64
CA GLN A 647 -34.45 -27.77 -3.67
C GLN A 647 -35.84 -28.43 -3.59
N ARG A 648 -36.94 -27.68 -3.63
CA ARG A 648 -38.30 -28.25 -3.70
C ARG A 648 -38.58 -29.02 -4.99
N HIS A 649 -37.85 -28.73 -6.07
CA HIS A 649 -37.95 -29.43 -7.35
C HIS A 649 -36.99 -30.64 -7.47
N PHE A 650 -35.82 -30.60 -6.81
CA PHE A 650 -34.74 -31.60 -6.94
C PHE A 650 -34.65 -32.61 -5.77
N LEU A 651 -35.04 -32.27 -4.53
CA LEU A 651 -35.00 -33.19 -3.39
C LEU A 651 -35.80 -34.51 -3.55
N PRO A 652 -36.89 -34.60 -4.33
CA PRO A 652 -37.60 -35.87 -4.50
C PRO A 652 -36.76 -36.99 -5.15
N LEU A 653 -35.65 -36.67 -5.83
CA LEU A 653 -34.77 -37.66 -6.46
C LEU A 653 -33.75 -38.28 -5.50
N PHE A 654 -33.43 -37.61 -4.40
CA PHE A 654 -32.42 -38.02 -3.41
C PHE A 654 -33.03 -38.36 -2.03
N ALA A 655 -34.36 -38.35 -1.93
CA ALA A 655 -35.10 -38.72 -0.74
C ALA A 655 -34.91 -40.21 -0.41
N GLY A 656 -33.82 -40.51 0.29
CA GLY A 656 -33.50 -41.86 0.79
C GLY A 656 -32.05 -42.12 1.19
N LEU A 657 -31.10 -41.21 0.97
CA LEU A 657 -29.66 -41.55 1.06
C LEU A 657 -28.78 -40.75 2.04
N THR A 658 -29.21 -39.65 2.67
CA THR A 658 -28.29 -38.83 3.50
C THR A 658 -28.93 -38.16 4.72
N GLY A 659 -28.15 -38.02 5.80
CA GLY A 659 -28.52 -37.28 7.02
C GLY A 659 -28.24 -35.77 6.92
N GLU A 660 -28.70 -34.97 7.89
CA GLU A 660 -28.63 -33.49 7.88
C GLU A 660 -27.22 -32.92 7.64
N TYR A 661 -26.17 -33.52 8.24
CA TYR A 661 -24.78 -33.09 8.06
C TYR A 661 -24.19 -33.43 6.68
N GLU A 662 -24.66 -34.51 6.05
CA GLU A 662 -24.23 -34.89 4.69
C GLU A 662 -24.95 -34.06 3.62
N GLN A 663 -26.13 -33.51 3.93
CA GLN A 663 -26.86 -32.60 3.04
C GLN A 663 -26.16 -31.25 2.91
N GLU A 664 -25.66 -30.67 4.01
CA GLU A 664 -24.90 -29.40 3.95
C GLU A 664 -23.60 -29.52 3.13
N ALA A 665 -22.84 -30.62 3.31
CA ALA A 665 -21.60 -30.83 2.55
C ALA A 665 -21.85 -31.11 1.06
N VAL A 666 -22.89 -31.87 0.72
CA VAL A 666 -23.28 -32.14 -0.68
C VAL A 666 -23.81 -30.87 -1.35
N GLU A 667 -24.49 -30.00 -0.61
CA GLU A 667 -24.87 -28.68 -1.10
C GLU A 667 -23.64 -27.83 -1.41
N GLU A 668 -22.68 -27.69 -0.49
CA GLU A 668 -21.44 -26.94 -0.72
C GLU A 668 -20.65 -27.43 -1.95
N GLU A 669 -20.45 -28.75 -2.11
CA GLU A 669 -19.74 -29.31 -3.27
C GLU A 669 -20.49 -29.08 -4.60
N TYR A 670 -21.82 -29.21 -4.58
CA TYR A 670 -22.64 -28.91 -5.76
C TYR A 670 -22.54 -27.43 -6.17
N TRP A 671 -22.49 -26.53 -5.19
CA TRP A 671 -22.30 -25.09 -5.42
C TRP A 671 -20.94 -24.78 -6.01
N ALA A 672 -19.86 -25.31 -5.44
CA ALA A 672 -18.51 -25.11 -5.96
C ALA A 672 -18.40 -25.58 -7.43
N LEU A 673 -19.06 -26.69 -7.78
CA LEU A 673 -19.08 -27.22 -9.13
C LEU A 673 -19.90 -26.36 -10.11
N LEU A 674 -21.07 -25.86 -9.69
CA LEU A 674 -21.89 -24.97 -10.51
C LEU A 674 -21.18 -23.62 -10.74
N GLU A 675 -20.55 -23.09 -9.70
CA GLU A 675 -19.77 -21.86 -9.75
C GLU A 675 -18.58 -21.98 -10.72
N ALA A 676 -17.78 -23.03 -10.59
CA ALA A 676 -16.66 -23.30 -11.50
C ALA A 676 -17.13 -23.38 -12.96
N LYS A 677 -18.28 -24.03 -13.22
CA LYS A 677 -18.88 -24.10 -14.55
C LYS A 677 -19.31 -22.72 -15.09
N VAL A 678 -19.88 -21.87 -14.24
CA VAL A 678 -20.31 -20.52 -14.62
C VAL A 678 -19.10 -19.67 -15.00
N PHE A 679 -18.07 -19.63 -14.15
CA PHE A 679 -16.83 -18.88 -14.37
C PHE A 679 -16.09 -19.33 -15.64
N GLN A 680 -15.90 -20.64 -15.80
CA GLN A 680 -15.24 -21.20 -16.99
C GLN A 680 -15.96 -20.80 -18.28
N ALA A 681 -17.29 -20.78 -18.26
CA ALA A 681 -18.09 -20.42 -19.42
C ALA A 681 -18.05 -18.91 -19.74
N LEU A 682 -17.86 -18.03 -18.74
CA LEU A 682 -17.66 -16.60 -18.99
C LEU A 682 -16.29 -16.30 -19.55
N ASP A 683 -15.24 -16.95 -19.02
CA ASP A 683 -13.90 -16.80 -19.54
C ASP A 683 -13.81 -17.28 -20.99
N GLU A 684 -14.52 -18.36 -21.32
CA GLU A 684 -14.65 -18.82 -22.71
C GLU A 684 -15.49 -17.85 -23.55
N PHE A 685 -16.59 -17.31 -23.00
CA PHE A 685 -17.42 -16.31 -23.67
C PHE A 685 -16.62 -15.06 -24.02
N VAL A 686 -15.84 -14.49 -23.09
CA VAL A 686 -14.98 -13.33 -23.34
C VAL A 686 -13.96 -13.63 -24.44
N ARG A 687 -13.30 -14.80 -24.38
CA ARG A 687 -12.28 -15.20 -25.37
C ARG A 687 -12.85 -15.37 -26.77
N GLN A 688 -14.02 -15.99 -26.91
CA GLN A 688 -14.65 -16.21 -28.22
C GLN A 688 -15.31 -14.94 -28.77
N THR A 689 -15.94 -14.15 -27.90
CA THR A 689 -16.69 -12.95 -28.30
C THR A 689 -15.75 -11.83 -28.79
N ALA A 690 -14.52 -11.77 -28.25
CA ALA A 690 -13.46 -10.91 -28.77
C ALA A 690 -13.07 -11.22 -30.24
N ALA A 691 -13.38 -12.42 -30.75
CA ALA A 691 -13.11 -12.81 -32.12
C ALA A 691 -14.27 -12.54 -33.11
N ASP A 692 -15.52 -12.60 -32.64
CA ASP A 692 -16.71 -12.56 -33.52
C ASP A 692 -17.42 -11.19 -33.60
N ASP A 693 -17.52 -10.44 -32.48
CA ASP A 693 -18.20 -9.14 -32.43
C ASP A 693 -17.59 -8.24 -31.33
N PRO A 694 -16.78 -7.23 -31.72
CA PRO A 694 -16.12 -6.33 -30.78
C PRO A 694 -17.06 -5.55 -29.86
N THR A 695 -18.28 -5.23 -30.30
CA THR A 695 -19.25 -4.52 -29.46
C THR A 695 -19.70 -5.35 -28.26
N GLN A 696 -19.62 -6.68 -28.36
CA GLN A 696 -19.92 -7.59 -27.25
C GLN A 696 -18.75 -7.79 -26.28
N THR A 697 -17.53 -7.36 -26.64
CA THR A 697 -16.34 -7.48 -25.77
C THR A 697 -16.47 -6.57 -24.53
N PHE A 698 -16.99 -5.35 -24.73
CA PHE A 698 -17.30 -4.43 -23.63
C PHE A 698 -18.28 -5.06 -22.63
N PHE A 699 -19.36 -5.67 -23.12
CA PHE A 699 -20.37 -6.31 -22.29
C PHE A 699 -19.88 -7.60 -21.61
N ALA A 700 -19.01 -8.36 -22.29
CA ALA A 700 -18.38 -9.54 -21.71
C ALA A 700 -17.48 -9.17 -20.52
N GLY A 701 -16.71 -8.07 -20.63
CA GLY A 701 -15.91 -7.54 -19.52
C GLY A 701 -16.76 -7.15 -18.31
N GLU A 702 -17.91 -6.53 -18.53
CA GLU A 702 -18.85 -6.17 -17.46
C GLU A 702 -19.49 -7.40 -16.81
N ALA A 703 -19.87 -8.41 -17.59
CA ALA A 703 -20.39 -9.67 -17.05
C ALA A 703 -19.39 -10.37 -16.11
N VAL A 704 -18.10 -10.38 -16.48
CA VAL A 704 -17.02 -10.92 -15.63
C VAL A 704 -16.89 -10.12 -14.33
N ARG A 705 -16.96 -8.78 -14.38
CA ARG A 705 -16.93 -7.94 -13.18
C ARG A 705 -18.09 -8.26 -12.24
N GLY A 706 -19.30 -8.41 -12.78
CA GLY A 706 -20.52 -8.74 -12.03
C GLY A 706 -20.43 -10.04 -11.26
N LEU A 707 -19.89 -11.06 -11.92
CA LEU A 707 -19.77 -12.37 -11.30
C LEU A 707 -18.60 -12.45 -10.32
N ARG A 708 -17.49 -11.76 -10.59
CA ARG A 708 -16.43 -11.62 -9.60
C ARG A 708 -16.94 -10.93 -8.33
N LEU A 709 -17.76 -9.87 -8.47
CA LEU A 709 -18.42 -9.24 -7.32
C LEU A 709 -19.34 -10.23 -6.59
N ALA A 710 -20.19 -10.94 -7.32
CA ALA A 710 -21.12 -11.90 -6.74
C ALA A 710 -20.37 -12.98 -5.94
N HIS A 711 -19.29 -13.54 -6.49
CA HIS A 711 -18.42 -14.52 -5.81
C HIS A 711 -17.89 -13.97 -4.50
N LEU A 712 -17.27 -12.77 -4.52
CA LEU A 712 -16.74 -12.16 -3.30
C LEU A 712 -17.83 -11.88 -2.25
N LEU A 713 -19.07 -11.63 -2.65
CA LEU A 713 -20.20 -11.39 -1.73
C LEU A 713 -20.82 -12.68 -1.18
N LEU A 714 -20.62 -13.82 -1.83
CA LEU A 714 -21.16 -15.11 -1.43
C LEU A 714 -20.26 -15.84 -0.43
N ASP A 715 -18.96 -15.59 -0.51
CA ASP A 715 -17.97 -16.25 0.33
C ASP A 715 -18.05 -15.86 1.81
N ARG A 716 -17.49 -16.76 2.62
CA ARG A 716 -17.26 -16.55 4.06
C ARG A 716 -15.79 -16.26 4.29
N TYR A 717 -15.54 -15.16 4.98
CA TYR A 717 -14.19 -14.73 5.30
C TYR A 717 -13.85 -14.96 6.76
N ASP A 718 -12.61 -15.36 7.04
CA ASP A 718 -12.12 -15.49 8.41
C ASP A 718 -11.98 -14.11 9.08
N VAL A 719 -11.59 -13.11 8.29
CA VAL A 719 -11.39 -11.73 8.73
C VAL A 719 -12.08 -10.77 7.77
N VAL A 720 -12.80 -9.80 8.34
CA VAL A 720 -13.28 -8.62 7.61
C VAL A 720 -12.68 -7.39 8.29
N VAL A 721 -11.95 -6.58 7.52
CA VAL A 721 -11.38 -5.31 7.99
C VAL A 721 -11.95 -4.19 7.17
N THR A 722 -12.43 -3.15 7.83
CA THR A 722 -12.87 -1.93 7.17
C THR A 722 -12.78 -0.79 8.16
N ASN A 723 -12.69 0.44 7.65
CA ASN A 723 -12.92 1.61 8.49
C ASN A 723 -14.44 1.72 8.69
N PRO A 724 -14.98 1.42 9.88
CA PRO A 724 -16.42 1.50 10.09
C PRO A 724 -16.89 2.95 9.83
N PRO A 725 -18.02 3.14 9.12
CA PRO A 725 -18.52 4.46 8.74
C PRO A 725 -18.86 5.36 9.93
#